data_AF-A0AAV4CX66-F1
#
_entry.id   AF-A0AAV4CX66-F1
#
_cell.length_a   1.000
_cell.length_b   1.000
_cell.length_c   1.000
_cell.angle_alpha   90.00
_cell.angle_beta   90.00
_cell.angle_gamma   90.00
#
_symmetry.space_group_name_H-M   'P 1'
#
loop_
_entity.id
_entity.type
_entity.pdbx_description
1 polymer ?
#
loop_
_entity_poly.entity_id
_entity_poly.type
_entity_poly.pdbx_seq_one_letter_code
_entity_poly.pdbx_strand_id
1 'polypeptide(L)'
;MRSEENKERSLEDNFRRTVEGTEKEKYELTRKVSRLTTDLEVAKSEKAHALNRQKILEERVRTLEREVSEKMVKFEELVKEVEDSSARLSRYESQTSQQRRDLEFKNQELENVRKELKELWLAHNQLTEHSGQQADLIRQLQCLQQDTQKMMKNQEDAFTLESTSLQQMFTDVNVRYETAKRTEADLRQQVLELKKSLMDKDDIISSLHSQDMTRNNNSHHNQNQNPTQPDYSGSFLDIVQEVDAIEDSAPTFKSLHRDHGPDSGRGGSNSSRSDLSAAVLRSRSLSPPTRDGEPRGAEVGDIRKLAQLQKSLDLKERQVVELRRAHDNRLHRYQNMQASYKLAREEIKNLECGRTPKAKKPKRADPRSLQRENSDQVWNELSFFKAENRTLQVDKMSLQEEVDLLRVQTSQDAATIHELRVAAQGHREEYEFQLRRLSRENKGVRETDKQLSILKTQVQNKTIHIEKLERDMVNVVNQRDDLVQEKSKLMSQLVSTQQESSNYRMELADAKHQLQSARHELEDLMQAAPPLNNEYEEEENGKADAKIVIKVAGNLREKRAKKRNVPLSKKYQKTLNRSIENMSEMFDEFNEEGWEEISESSDNESESETPSLGKQIAKKSGPYWSKPSTHRQLDKNGKRAKCQRIPTHRPPLPVKVATPRAKDSDEDNTKHSPRSSRRASSPKDPVSRRECATSPISFLSASNASYNTTGTSNQKPGSHRGSIVSLKGAGLVRAKKVADLSHLRQRVPHLQQQVAMLKRAKATAIKSQEEQKEALEKVQTELSSVTGRLKAAKQHVQKLQTDNEKLQKEVSAVNSSSGASKSDPKDDGDSQEIKVLEAKLKVANSEASRQAASARTLKSDNESLQEQIRNLQDRMNHLERDVNQKRNLLESQRIKLKHAQDISKTDANNVEELQTKVKLLTENMNKSKVQMESLKKRLTLAMKEKKEYEESGLESALSELEASAQQQLHALATQSEAAIDAAREKLTAAQTRLTQFHSMVKILSKELVSRTERARAKMREAKADLGRSQREGDPALQRAADKARDILNLSSSDMDDILSADGDGDSQDSISGDDKMADKKWLRKCEKLMNSREDFVHALVTLMLQKMDERADLLIKLPR
;
A
#
# COMPACT_ATOMS: atom_id res chain seq x y z
N MET A 1 83.68 34.51 104.62
CA MET A 1 83.44 33.13 105.11
C MET A 1 81.94 32.82 105.12
N ARG A 2 81.33 32.27 106.19
CA ARG A 2 79.97 31.64 106.15
C ARG A 2 78.82 32.43 105.49
N SER A 3 78.81 33.77 105.57
CA SER A 3 77.78 34.61 104.92
C SER A 3 77.99 34.74 103.40
N GLU A 4 79.24 34.74 102.94
CA GLU A 4 79.61 34.79 101.53
C GLU A 4 79.43 33.42 100.87
N GLU A 5 79.87 32.34 101.52
CA GLU A 5 79.65 30.97 101.03
C GLU A 5 78.14 30.67 100.84
N ASN A 6 77.27 31.18 101.73
CA ASN A 6 75.82 31.03 101.57
C ASN A 6 75.24 31.90 100.43
N LYS A 7 75.82 33.07 100.16
CA LYS A 7 75.43 33.92 99.01
C LYS A 7 75.90 33.31 97.69
N GLU A 8 77.12 32.78 97.66
CA GLU A 8 77.72 32.11 96.51
C GLU A 8 76.94 30.84 96.16
N ARG A 9 76.65 29.97 97.13
CA ARG A 9 75.75 28.81 96.93
C ARG A 9 74.35 29.20 96.49
N SER A 10 73.80 30.31 96.99
CA SER A 10 72.48 30.80 96.55
C SER A 10 72.51 31.32 95.10
N LEU A 11 73.59 31.99 94.70
CA LEU A 11 73.80 32.41 93.31
C LEU A 11 74.01 31.20 92.40
N GLU A 12 74.83 30.23 92.79
CA GLU A 12 75.08 28.98 92.06
C GLU A 12 73.81 28.13 91.92
N ASP A 13 73.00 28.03 92.97
CA ASP A 13 71.67 27.40 92.93
C ASP A 13 70.71 28.13 91.97
N ASN A 14 70.74 29.46 91.95
CA ASN A 14 69.90 30.26 91.04
C ASN A 14 70.40 30.16 89.59
N PHE A 15 71.72 30.15 89.35
CA PHE A 15 72.30 29.88 88.03
C PHE A 15 71.94 28.47 87.56
N ARG A 16 72.08 27.45 88.40
CA ARG A 16 71.69 26.07 88.08
C ARG A 16 70.20 25.95 87.73
N ARG A 17 69.31 26.56 88.53
CA ARG A 17 67.86 26.63 88.21
C ARG A 17 67.57 27.34 86.89
N THR A 18 68.33 28.40 86.58
CA THR A 18 68.18 29.15 85.32
C THR A 18 68.65 28.30 84.14
N VAL A 19 69.79 27.62 84.25
CA VAL A 19 70.29 26.67 83.24
C VAL A 19 69.29 25.53 83.05
N GLU A 20 68.86 24.84 84.11
CA GLU A 20 67.82 23.80 84.05
C GLU A 20 66.51 24.30 83.42
N GLY A 21 66.13 25.56 83.67
CA GLY A 21 64.99 26.22 83.01
C GLY A 21 65.19 26.34 81.51
N THR A 22 66.32 26.94 81.09
CA THR A 22 66.65 27.07 79.66
C THR A 22 66.88 25.73 78.96
N GLU A 23 67.32 24.69 79.66
CA GLU A 23 67.45 23.33 79.13
C GLU A 23 66.07 22.67 78.93
N LYS A 24 65.13 22.85 79.86
CA LYS A 24 63.72 22.44 79.71
C LYS A 24 63.07 23.16 78.55
N GLU A 25 63.23 24.49 78.45
CA GLU A 25 62.74 25.29 77.32
C GLU A 25 63.36 24.83 75.99
N LYS A 26 64.69 24.60 75.95
CA LYS A 26 65.38 24.04 74.78
C LYS A 26 64.84 22.67 74.40
N TYR A 27 64.56 21.79 75.37
CA TYR A 27 63.97 20.47 75.12
C TYR A 27 62.53 20.58 74.57
N GLU A 28 61.70 21.46 75.15
CA GLU A 28 60.34 21.71 74.68
C GLU A 28 60.29 22.34 73.29
N LEU A 29 61.17 23.31 73.02
CA LEU A 29 61.37 23.90 71.70
C LEU A 29 61.87 22.87 70.70
N THR A 30 62.83 22.01 71.07
CA THR A 30 63.31 20.91 70.22
C THR A 30 62.14 19.96 69.89
N ARG A 31 61.35 19.55 70.91
CA ARG A 31 60.16 18.72 70.71
C ARG A 31 59.07 19.41 69.88
N LYS A 32 58.96 20.74 69.92
CA LYS A 32 58.06 21.53 69.07
C LYS A 32 58.57 21.58 67.63
N VAL A 33 59.87 21.80 67.41
CA VAL A 33 60.52 21.76 66.09
C VAL A 33 60.39 20.38 65.46
N SER A 34 60.62 19.29 66.21
CA SER A 34 60.45 17.93 65.68
C SER A 34 59.00 17.68 65.24
N ARG A 35 58.01 18.09 66.04
CA ARG A 35 56.58 17.98 65.68
C ARG A 35 56.22 18.80 64.44
N LEU A 36 56.61 20.08 64.40
CA LEU A 36 56.40 20.91 63.21
C LEU A 36 57.11 20.34 61.97
N THR A 37 58.24 19.64 62.12
CA THR A 37 58.94 18.97 61.02
C THR A 37 58.17 17.74 60.53
N THR A 38 57.60 16.92 61.43
CA THR A 38 56.76 15.79 61.03
C THR A 38 55.46 16.26 60.38
N ASP A 39 54.80 17.27 60.95
CA ASP A 39 53.54 17.82 60.43
C ASP A 39 53.75 18.45 59.04
N LEU A 40 54.89 19.12 58.83
CA LEU A 40 55.30 19.67 57.53
C LEU A 40 55.62 18.58 56.49
N GLU A 41 56.17 17.44 56.89
CA GLU A 41 56.42 16.31 55.99
C GLU A 41 55.12 15.56 55.63
N VAL A 42 54.19 15.42 56.59
CA VAL A 42 52.83 14.92 56.32
C VAL A 42 52.13 15.86 55.33
N ALA A 43 52.10 17.17 55.58
CA ALA A 43 51.49 18.14 54.68
C ALA A 43 52.12 18.15 53.27
N LYS A 44 53.43 17.90 53.14
CA LYS A 44 54.08 17.71 51.82
C LYS A 44 53.60 16.45 51.11
N SER A 45 53.53 15.31 51.82
CA SER A 45 53.08 14.05 51.22
C SER A 45 51.61 14.10 50.82
N GLU A 46 50.74 14.67 51.67
CA GLU A 46 49.34 14.97 51.35
C GLU A 46 49.21 15.87 50.12
N LYS A 47 50.01 16.95 50.04
CA LYS A 47 50.06 17.82 48.85
C LYS A 47 50.52 17.07 47.59
N ALA A 48 51.50 16.18 47.70
CA ALA A 48 51.96 15.35 46.59
C ALA A 48 50.87 14.36 46.12
N HIS A 49 50.16 13.73 47.06
CA HIS A 49 49.00 12.87 46.74
C HIS A 49 47.85 13.66 46.09
N ALA A 50 47.56 14.86 46.58
CA ALA A 50 46.55 15.75 45.99
C ALA A 50 46.90 16.16 44.56
N LEU A 51 48.16 16.55 44.29
CA LEU A 51 48.64 16.87 42.94
C LEU A 51 48.61 15.65 42.01
N ASN A 52 48.95 14.46 42.49
CA ASN A 52 48.85 13.24 41.67
C ASN A 52 47.38 12.90 41.35
N ARG A 53 46.47 13.03 42.31
CA ARG A 53 45.03 12.86 42.09
C ARG A 53 44.48 13.89 41.10
N GLN A 54 44.90 15.16 41.21
CA GLN A 54 44.55 16.20 40.24
C GLN A 54 45.01 15.81 38.84
N LYS A 55 46.27 15.38 38.67
CA LYS A 55 46.82 14.97 37.38
C LYS A 55 46.02 13.82 36.74
N ILE A 56 45.65 12.81 37.52
CA ILE A 56 44.82 11.68 37.06
C ILE A 56 43.43 12.17 36.62
N LEU A 57 42.81 13.07 37.38
CA LEU A 57 41.51 13.65 37.01
C LEU A 57 41.60 14.48 35.73
N GLU A 58 42.64 15.30 35.56
CA GLU A 58 42.89 16.04 34.32
C GLU A 58 43.12 15.11 33.11
N GLU A 59 43.87 14.02 33.28
CA GLU A 59 44.07 13.01 32.23
C GLU A 59 42.75 12.30 31.85
N ARG A 60 41.87 12.06 32.84
CA ARG A 60 40.52 11.52 32.59
C ARG A 60 39.62 12.54 31.87
N VAL A 61 39.64 13.81 32.27
CA VAL A 61 38.90 14.90 31.59
C VAL A 61 39.36 15.04 30.15
N ARG A 62 40.67 15.15 29.88
CA ARG A 62 41.22 15.19 28.50
C ARG A 62 40.84 13.99 27.65
N THR A 63 40.61 12.84 28.28
CA THR A 63 40.17 11.62 27.58
C THR A 63 38.69 11.67 27.25
N LEU A 64 37.84 12.12 28.17
CA LEU A 64 36.41 12.35 27.93
C LEU A 64 36.18 13.46 26.88
N GLU A 65 36.95 14.55 26.92
CA GLU A 65 36.92 15.62 25.91
C GLU A 65 37.25 15.09 24.51
N ARG A 66 38.24 14.21 24.40
CA ARG A 66 38.59 13.54 23.13
C ARG A 66 37.50 12.59 22.67
N GLU A 67 36.96 11.77 23.57
CA GLU A 67 35.84 10.86 23.28
C GLU A 67 34.61 11.65 22.78
N VAL A 68 34.24 12.74 23.45
CA VAL A 68 33.14 13.64 23.02
C VAL A 68 33.44 14.25 21.65
N SER A 69 34.64 14.77 21.43
CA SER A 69 35.05 15.35 20.15
C SER A 69 34.96 14.32 19.01
N GLU A 70 35.44 13.09 19.22
CA GLU A 70 35.30 12.00 18.26
C GLU A 70 33.84 11.62 17.98
N LYS A 71 32.98 11.64 18.99
CA LYS A 71 31.55 11.36 18.83
C LYS A 71 30.84 12.49 18.09
N MET A 72 31.22 13.75 18.31
CA MET A 72 30.72 14.91 17.56
C MET A 72 31.09 14.83 16.08
N VAL A 73 32.34 14.50 15.73
CA VAL A 73 32.75 14.31 14.33
C VAL A 73 31.95 13.19 13.67
N LYS A 74 31.82 12.03 14.33
CA LYS A 74 31.01 10.90 13.84
C LYS A 74 29.52 11.26 13.68
N PHE A 75 28.99 12.14 14.54
CA PHE A 75 27.62 12.66 14.41
C PHE A 75 27.48 13.59 13.20
N GLU A 76 28.45 14.48 12.97
CA GLU A 76 28.45 15.38 11.80
C GLU A 76 28.59 14.62 10.47
N GLU A 77 29.38 13.54 10.45
CA GLU A 77 29.45 12.61 9.31
C GLU A 77 28.10 11.93 9.03
N LEU A 78 27.41 11.46 10.08
CA LEU A 78 26.07 10.88 9.95
C LEU A 78 25.02 11.90 9.48
N VAL A 79 25.09 13.14 9.96
CA VAL A 79 24.22 14.23 9.48
C VAL A 79 24.42 14.47 7.97
N LYS A 80 25.68 14.54 7.51
CA LYS A 80 26.00 14.68 6.09
C LYS A 80 25.51 13.49 5.26
N GLU A 81 25.64 12.25 5.74
CA GLU A 81 25.09 11.08 5.05
C GLU A 81 23.55 11.13 4.95
N VAL A 82 22.87 11.58 6.01
CA VAL A 82 21.42 11.79 6.02
C VAL A 82 21.02 12.88 5.02
N GLU A 83 21.71 14.02 4.97
CA GLU A 83 21.50 15.09 4.00
C GLU A 83 21.68 14.60 2.55
N ASP A 84 22.77 13.87 2.26
CA ASP A 84 23.02 13.26 0.95
C ASP A 84 21.97 12.19 0.59
N SER A 85 21.45 11.46 1.57
CA SER A 85 20.34 10.52 1.35
C SER A 85 19.04 11.26 1.03
N SER A 86 18.75 12.37 1.72
CA SER A 86 17.58 13.23 1.51
C SER A 86 17.63 13.93 0.15
N ALA A 87 18.79 14.43 -0.25
CA ALA A 87 19.02 15.01 -1.58
C ALA A 87 18.83 13.98 -2.70
N ARG A 88 19.27 12.72 -2.50
CA ARG A 88 19.01 11.62 -3.44
C ARG A 88 17.52 11.27 -3.51
N LEU A 89 16.83 11.16 -2.37
CA LEU A 89 15.39 10.91 -2.31
C LEU A 89 14.60 12.01 -3.03
N SER A 90 14.93 13.28 -2.80
CA SER A 90 14.31 14.44 -3.48
C SER A 90 14.47 14.40 -5.00
N ARG A 91 15.64 13.95 -5.50
CA ARG A 91 15.87 13.73 -6.94
C ARG A 91 15.02 12.59 -7.50
N TYR A 92 14.93 11.45 -6.79
CA TYR A 92 14.08 10.34 -7.21
C TYR A 92 12.58 10.68 -7.15
N GLU A 93 12.15 11.47 -6.18
CA GLU A 93 10.76 11.94 -6.09
C GLU A 93 10.43 12.88 -7.26
N SER A 94 11.31 13.83 -7.58
CA SER A 94 11.18 14.70 -8.76
C SER A 94 11.15 13.90 -10.06
N GLN A 95 12.04 12.92 -10.23
CA GLN A 95 12.04 12.00 -11.37
C GLN A 95 10.74 11.19 -11.48
N THR A 96 10.23 10.67 -10.36
CA THR A 96 8.97 9.91 -10.32
C THR A 96 7.76 10.82 -10.59
N SER A 97 7.80 12.08 -10.14
CA SER A 97 6.81 13.11 -10.47
C SER A 97 6.80 13.43 -11.97
N GLN A 98 7.97 13.55 -12.60
CA GLN A 98 8.08 13.73 -14.05
C GLN A 98 7.53 12.52 -14.81
N GLN A 99 7.96 11.30 -14.45
CA GLN A 99 7.48 10.07 -15.08
C GLN A 99 5.97 9.86 -14.94
N ARG A 100 5.38 10.28 -13.80
CA ARG A 100 3.91 10.27 -13.63
C ARG A 100 3.23 11.22 -14.62
N ARG A 101 3.72 12.46 -14.78
CA ARG A 101 3.18 13.42 -15.75
C ARG A 101 3.37 12.97 -17.20
N ASP A 102 4.50 12.35 -17.53
CA ASP A 102 4.76 11.79 -18.87
C ASP A 102 3.84 10.59 -19.18
N LEU A 103 3.52 9.75 -18.19
CA LEU A 103 2.56 8.65 -18.31
C LEU A 103 1.11 9.16 -18.44
N GLU A 104 0.75 10.20 -17.69
CA GLU A 104 -0.57 10.84 -17.76
C GLU A 104 -0.81 11.46 -19.14
N PHE A 105 0.20 12.17 -19.68
CA PHE A 105 0.19 12.68 -21.05
C PHE A 105 0.01 11.56 -22.09
N LYS A 106 0.80 10.48 -22.01
CA LYS A 106 0.68 9.32 -22.92
C LYS A 106 -0.65 8.60 -22.81
N ASN A 107 -1.23 8.51 -21.61
CA ASN A 107 -2.56 7.95 -21.42
C ASN A 107 -3.63 8.82 -22.10
N GLN A 108 -3.49 10.15 -22.04
CA GLN A 108 -4.39 11.07 -22.74
C GLN A 108 -4.24 10.96 -24.28
N GLU A 109 -3.03 10.80 -24.80
CA GLU A 109 -2.80 10.52 -26.22
C GLU A 109 -3.43 9.19 -26.66
N LEU A 110 -3.24 8.12 -25.88
CA LEU A 110 -3.86 6.81 -26.15
C LEU A 110 -5.40 6.89 -26.13
N GLU A 111 -5.99 7.68 -25.24
CA GLU A 111 -7.43 7.86 -25.17
C GLU A 111 -7.97 8.69 -26.35
N ASN A 112 -7.18 9.64 -26.87
CA ASN A 112 -7.53 10.34 -28.12
C ASN A 112 -7.46 9.39 -29.32
N VAL A 113 -6.40 8.59 -29.46
CA VAL A 113 -6.27 7.58 -30.53
C VAL A 113 -7.38 6.53 -30.48
N ARG A 114 -7.87 6.15 -29.29
CA ARG A 114 -9.05 5.28 -29.14
C ARG A 114 -10.34 5.92 -29.64
N LYS A 115 -10.52 7.22 -29.44
CA LYS A 115 -11.68 7.97 -29.97
C LYS A 115 -11.60 8.05 -31.50
N GLU A 116 -10.46 8.43 -32.05
CA GLU A 116 -10.22 8.44 -33.50
C GLU A 116 -10.46 7.06 -34.13
N LEU A 117 -9.98 5.97 -33.50
CA LEU A 117 -10.23 4.61 -33.96
C LEU A 117 -11.73 4.23 -33.90
N LYS A 118 -12.45 4.66 -32.86
CA LYS A 118 -13.89 4.44 -32.74
C LYS A 118 -14.67 5.22 -33.80
N GLU A 119 -14.29 6.46 -34.07
CA GLU A 119 -14.87 7.30 -35.11
C GLU A 119 -14.64 6.71 -36.51
N LEU A 120 -13.41 6.25 -36.80
CA LEU A 120 -13.07 5.54 -38.04
C LEU A 120 -13.85 4.22 -38.19
N TRP A 121 -14.04 3.47 -37.11
CA TRP A 121 -14.84 2.24 -37.13
C TRP A 121 -16.32 2.51 -37.41
N LEU A 122 -16.90 3.56 -36.80
CA LEU A 122 -18.27 3.99 -37.07
C LEU A 122 -18.44 4.44 -38.54
N ALA A 123 -17.48 5.22 -39.07
CA ALA A 123 -17.49 5.64 -40.47
C ALA A 123 -17.33 4.45 -41.44
N HIS A 124 -16.51 3.44 -41.09
CA HIS A 124 -16.37 2.23 -41.89
C HIS A 124 -17.65 1.37 -41.90
N ASN A 125 -18.34 1.24 -40.76
CA ASN A 125 -19.64 0.57 -40.71
C ASN A 125 -20.69 1.30 -41.56
N GLN A 126 -20.77 2.63 -41.48
CA GLN A 126 -21.67 3.43 -42.33
C GLN A 126 -21.37 3.24 -43.82
N LEU A 127 -20.09 3.25 -44.21
CA LEU A 127 -19.69 2.99 -45.61
C LEU A 127 -20.05 1.56 -46.05
N THR A 128 -19.95 0.58 -45.15
CA THR A 128 -20.34 -0.80 -45.40
C THR A 128 -21.86 -0.95 -45.57
N GLU A 129 -22.65 -0.23 -44.77
CA GLU A 129 -24.11 -0.16 -44.91
C GLU A 129 -24.51 0.49 -46.24
N HIS A 130 -23.89 1.61 -46.63
CA HIS A 130 -24.09 2.23 -47.94
C HIS A 130 -23.68 1.33 -49.11
N SER A 131 -22.61 0.54 -48.96
CA SER A 131 -22.21 -0.47 -49.94
C SER A 131 -23.27 -1.57 -50.08
N GLY A 132 -23.87 -2.02 -48.97
CA GLY A 132 -25.02 -2.95 -48.98
C GLY A 132 -26.23 -2.35 -49.70
N GLN A 133 -26.60 -1.11 -49.38
CA GLN A 133 -27.68 -0.37 -50.05
C GLN A 133 -27.44 -0.24 -51.57
N GLN A 134 -26.18 -0.03 -51.99
CA GLN A 134 -25.81 0.00 -53.41
C GLN A 134 -25.91 -1.39 -54.08
N ALA A 135 -25.50 -2.46 -53.40
CA ALA A 135 -25.64 -3.82 -53.90
C ALA A 135 -27.12 -4.21 -54.08
N ASP A 136 -28.00 -3.82 -53.14
CA ASP A 136 -29.44 -4.03 -53.23
C ASP A 136 -30.08 -3.26 -54.39
N LEU A 137 -29.67 -2.01 -54.62
CA LEU A 137 -30.13 -1.24 -55.77
C LEU A 137 -29.69 -1.87 -57.11
N ILE A 138 -28.43 -2.32 -57.21
CA ILE A 138 -27.92 -3.04 -58.40
C ILE A 138 -28.73 -4.32 -58.64
N ARG A 139 -29.02 -5.08 -57.58
CA ARG A 139 -29.81 -6.30 -57.61
C ARG A 139 -31.26 -6.05 -58.09
N GLN A 140 -31.91 -4.98 -57.60
CA GLN A 140 -33.23 -4.57 -58.07
C GLN A 140 -33.22 -4.18 -59.56
N LEU A 141 -32.22 -3.41 -60.00
CA LEU A 141 -32.06 -3.02 -61.40
C LEU A 141 -31.82 -4.24 -62.31
N GLN A 142 -31.05 -5.23 -61.85
CA GLN A 142 -30.83 -6.49 -62.57
C GLN A 142 -32.10 -7.33 -62.70
N CYS A 143 -32.91 -7.44 -61.64
CA CYS A 143 -34.21 -8.12 -61.71
C CYS A 143 -35.14 -7.42 -62.71
N LEU A 144 -35.27 -6.09 -62.63
CA LEU A 144 -36.09 -5.31 -63.56
C LEU A 144 -35.62 -5.46 -65.02
N GLN A 145 -34.31 -5.51 -65.25
CA GLN A 145 -33.74 -5.75 -66.58
C GLN A 145 -34.04 -7.17 -67.09
N GLN A 146 -33.95 -8.19 -66.23
CA GLN A 146 -34.32 -9.58 -66.57
C GLN A 146 -35.80 -9.71 -66.89
N ASP A 147 -36.69 -9.10 -66.11
CA ASP A 147 -38.13 -9.08 -66.35
C ASP A 147 -38.48 -8.36 -67.66
N THR A 148 -37.83 -7.22 -67.93
CA THR A 148 -37.99 -6.49 -69.20
C THR A 148 -37.56 -7.35 -70.39
N GLN A 149 -36.40 -8.03 -70.29
CA GLN A 149 -35.90 -8.90 -71.35
C GLN A 149 -36.77 -10.14 -71.56
N LYS A 150 -37.31 -10.71 -70.47
CA LYS A 150 -38.28 -11.82 -70.52
C LYS A 150 -39.61 -11.39 -71.15
N MET A 151 -40.08 -10.18 -70.86
CA MET A 151 -41.27 -9.59 -71.48
C MET A 151 -41.08 -9.38 -72.98
N MET A 152 -39.96 -8.77 -73.41
CA MET A 152 -39.66 -8.63 -74.84
C MET A 152 -39.56 -9.99 -75.54
N LYS A 153 -38.88 -10.96 -74.92
CA LYS A 153 -38.80 -12.31 -75.50
C LYS A 153 -40.17 -12.98 -75.62
N ASN A 154 -41.06 -12.84 -74.62
CA ASN A 154 -42.41 -13.37 -74.71
C ASN A 154 -43.20 -12.70 -75.86
N GLN A 155 -42.96 -11.42 -76.15
CA GLN A 155 -43.52 -10.74 -77.33
C GLN A 155 -42.91 -11.28 -78.64
N GLU A 156 -41.60 -11.47 -78.72
CA GLU A 156 -40.92 -12.08 -79.87
C GLU A 156 -41.44 -13.50 -80.16
N ASP A 157 -41.59 -14.32 -79.12
CA ASP A 157 -42.15 -15.68 -79.22
C ASP A 157 -43.63 -15.63 -79.66
N ALA A 158 -44.42 -14.67 -79.20
CA ALA A 158 -45.82 -14.46 -79.63
C ALA A 158 -45.93 -14.01 -81.10
N PHE A 159 -45.13 -13.04 -81.54
CA PHE A 159 -45.06 -12.63 -82.96
C PHE A 159 -44.55 -13.76 -83.86
N THR A 160 -43.65 -14.61 -83.36
CA THR A 160 -43.20 -15.80 -84.09
C THR A 160 -44.31 -16.84 -84.23
N LEU A 161 -45.14 -17.02 -83.20
CA LEU A 161 -46.32 -17.88 -83.25
C LEU A 161 -47.39 -17.34 -84.22
N GLU A 162 -47.65 -16.03 -84.21
CA GLU A 162 -48.56 -15.38 -85.17
C GLU A 162 -48.04 -15.50 -86.61
N SER A 163 -46.76 -15.21 -86.84
CA SER A 163 -46.12 -15.33 -88.16
C SER A 163 -46.18 -16.76 -88.71
N THR A 164 -45.89 -17.77 -87.87
CA THR A 164 -46.00 -19.18 -88.27
C THR A 164 -47.44 -19.62 -88.50
N SER A 165 -48.41 -19.11 -87.73
CA SER A 165 -49.84 -19.34 -87.95
C SER A 165 -50.33 -18.72 -89.27
N LEU A 166 -49.94 -17.48 -89.57
CA LEU A 166 -50.25 -16.81 -90.84
C LEU A 166 -49.59 -17.53 -92.02
N GLN A 167 -48.36 -18.01 -91.87
CA GLN A 167 -47.68 -18.80 -92.89
C GLN A 167 -48.37 -20.16 -93.12
N GLN A 168 -48.85 -20.83 -92.06
CA GLN A 168 -49.67 -22.04 -92.18
C GLN A 168 -50.98 -21.76 -92.93
N MET A 169 -51.71 -20.70 -92.57
CA MET A 169 -52.93 -20.28 -93.27
C MET A 169 -52.67 -20.00 -94.76
N PHE A 170 -51.57 -19.32 -95.09
CA PHE A 170 -51.16 -19.11 -96.48
C PHE A 170 -50.87 -20.44 -97.20
N THR A 171 -50.18 -21.38 -96.56
CA THR A 171 -49.94 -22.69 -97.18
C THR A 171 -51.21 -23.50 -97.39
N ASP A 172 -52.17 -23.47 -96.47
CA ASP A 172 -53.46 -24.16 -96.62
C ASP A 172 -54.30 -23.55 -97.76
N VAL A 173 -54.38 -22.21 -97.83
CA VAL A 173 -55.03 -21.50 -98.96
C VAL A 173 -54.35 -21.85 -100.29
N ASN A 174 -53.01 -21.90 -100.34
CA ASN A 174 -52.27 -22.27 -101.54
C ASN A 174 -52.49 -23.74 -101.95
N VAL A 175 -52.60 -24.67 -100.99
CA VAL A 175 -52.96 -26.07 -101.25
C VAL A 175 -54.38 -26.17 -101.80
N ARG A 176 -55.36 -25.48 -101.21
CA ARG A 176 -56.75 -25.42 -101.70
C ARG A 176 -56.83 -24.84 -103.11
N TYR A 177 -56.04 -23.81 -103.42
CA TYR A 177 -55.94 -23.23 -104.75
C TYR A 177 -55.40 -24.24 -105.77
N GLU A 178 -54.30 -24.92 -105.48
CA GLU A 178 -53.74 -25.93 -106.39
C GLU A 178 -54.64 -27.18 -106.54
N THR A 179 -55.41 -27.58 -105.51
CA THR A 179 -56.40 -28.65 -105.68
C THR A 179 -57.58 -28.19 -106.55
N ALA A 180 -58.11 -26.98 -106.34
CA ALA A 180 -59.17 -26.42 -107.19
C ALA A 180 -58.72 -26.32 -108.66
N LYS A 181 -57.50 -25.82 -108.90
CA LYS A 181 -56.88 -25.72 -110.24
C LYS A 181 -56.68 -27.09 -110.92
N ARG A 182 -56.37 -28.15 -110.15
CA ARG A 182 -56.35 -29.53 -110.68
C ARG A 182 -57.75 -29.98 -111.08
N THR A 183 -58.74 -29.83 -110.20
CA THR A 183 -60.13 -30.20 -110.53
C THR A 183 -60.69 -29.41 -111.70
N GLU A 184 -60.29 -28.14 -111.88
CA GLU A 184 -60.63 -27.36 -113.07
C GLU A 184 -60.00 -27.94 -114.35
N ALA A 185 -58.73 -28.34 -114.30
CA ALA A 185 -58.06 -29.01 -115.41
C ALA A 185 -58.73 -30.35 -115.76
N ASP A 186 -59.09 -31.16 -114.75
CA ASP A 186 -59.79 -32.43 -114.91
C ASP A 186 -61.17 -32.21 -115.54
N LEU A 187 -61.94 -31.21 -115.09
CA LEU A 187 -63.23 -30.83 -115.68
C LEU A 187 -63.07 -30.31 -117.12
N ARG A 188 -62.03 -29.51 -117.42
CA ARG A 188 -61.71 -29.08 -118.79
C ARG A 188 -61.38 -30.29 -119.68
N GLN A 189 -60.66 -31.28 -119.17
CA GLN A 189 -60.39 -32.53 -119.89
C GLN A 189 -61.68 -33.33 -120.14
N GLN A 190 -62.56 -33.48 -119.12
CA GLN A 190 -63.87 -34.11 -119.29
C GLN A 190 -64.72 -33.39 -120.34
N VAL A 191 -64.72 -32.05 -120.36
CA VAL A 191 -65.42 -31.26 -121.40
C VAL A 191 -64.82 -31.51 -122.80
N LEU A 192 -63.50 -31.63 -122.93
CA LEU A 192 -62.86 -31.97 -124.20
C LEU A 192 -63.20 -33.40 -124.65
N GLU A 193 -63.28 -34.35 -123.73
CA GLU A 193 -63.61 -35.75 -124.03
C GLU A 193 -65.10 -35.92 -124.36
N LEU A 194 -65.99 -35.22 -123.65
CA LEU A 194 -67.41 -35.12 -124.01
C LEU A 194 -67.59 -34.43 -125.37
N LYS A 195 -66.84 -33.36 -125.65
CA LYS A 195 -66.85 -32.70 -126.97
C LYS A 195 -66.34 -33.64 -128.06
N LYS A 196 -65.31 -34.45 -127.79
CA LYS A 196 -64.84 -35.48 -128.72
C LYS A 196 -65.93 -36.52 -128.97
N SER A 197 -66.54 -37.07 -127.93
CA SER A 197 -67.66 -38.02 -128.06
C SER A 197 -68.87 -37.41 -128.78
N LEU A 198 -69.09 -36.10 -128.66
CA LEU A 198 -70.09 -35.38 -129.44
C LEU A 198 -69.71 -35.32 -130.92
N MET A 199 -68.45 -34.98 -131.26
CA MET A 199 -67.97 -35.03 -132.66
C MET A 199 -68.06 -36.45 -133.24
N ASP A 200 -67.64 -37.48 -132.49
CA ASP A 200 -67.77 -38.88 -132.91
C ASP A 200 -69.25 -39.25 -133.17
N LYS A 201 -70.20 -38.69 -132.41
CA LYS A 201 -71.64 -38.84 -132.63
C LYS A 201 -72.17 -37.98 -133.78
N ASP A 202 -71.65 -36.77 -133.99
CA ASP A 202 -72.01 -35.91 -135.12
C ASP A 202 -71.49 -36.50 -136.44
N ASP A 203 -70.35 -37.19 -136.43
CA ASP A 203 -69.83 -37.99 -137.54
C ASP A 203 -70.76 -39.19 -137.81
N ILE A 204 -71.25 -39.88 -136.77
CA ILE A 204 -72.29 -40.92 -136.91
C ILE A 204 -73.59 -40.32 -137.46
N ILE A 205 -74.04 -39.16 -136.97
CA ILE A 205 -75.22 -38.44 -137.48
C ILE A 205 -75.01 -38.00 -138.93
N SER A 206 -73.80 -37.64 -139.33
CA SER A 206 -73.43 -37.28 -140.71
C SER A 206 -73.38 -38.51 -141.62
N SER A 207 -72.96 -39.66 -141.10
CA SER A 207 -73.04 -40.95 -141.79
C SER A 207 -74.51 -41.37 -142.01
N LEU A 208 -75.38 -41.13 -141.02
CA LEU A 208 -76.82 -41.36 -141.12
C LEU A 208 -77.52 -40.34 -142.04
N HIS A 209 -77.10 -39.07 -142.04
CA HIS A 209 -77.59 -38.06 -143.00
C HIS A 209 -77.18 -38.34 -144.45
N SER A 210 -76.10 -39.11 -144.65
CA SER A 210 -75.70 -39.62 -145.96
C SER A 210 -76.53 -40.85 -146.40
N GLN A 211 -77.40 -41.35 -145.52
CA GLN A 211 -78.15 -42.60 -145.68
C GLN A 211 -79.60 -42.49 -145.17
N ASP A 212 -80.32 -41.41 -145.53
CA ASP A 212 -81.57 -41.61 -146.29
C ASP A 212 -82.17 -40.34 -146.89
N MET A 213 -82.43 -40.43 -148.20
CA MET A 213 -83.43 -39.61 -148.88
C MET A 213 -84.78 -40.36 -148.85
N THR A 214 -85.80 -39.69 -148.30
CA THR A 214 -87.25 -39.97 -148.43
C THR A 214 -87.96 -40.92 -147.43
N ARG A 215 -88.80 -40.27 -146.58
CA ARG A 215 -90.21 -40.61 -146.23
C ARG A 215 -90.45 -41.59 -145.03
N ASN A 216 -91.44 -41.41 -144.13
CA ASN A 216 -92.24 -40.27 -143.63
C ASN A 216 -93.13 -40.70 -142.42
N ASN A 217 -93.34 -39.81 -141.43
CA ASN A 217 -94.50 -39.68 -140.51
C ASN A 217 -95.02 -40.81 -139.55
N ASN A 218 -95.05 -40.47 -138.24
CA ASN A 218 -96.19 -40.45 -137.27
C ASN A 218 -97.15 -41.68 -137.14
N SER A 219 -97.57 -42.16 -135.95
CA SER A 219 -97.95 -41.43 -134.71
C SER A 219 -98.47 -42.35 -133.55
N HIS A 220 -98.52 -41.83 -132.30
CA HIS A 220 -99.36 -42.27 -131.13
C HIS A 220 -99.05 -43.65 -130.46
N HIS A 221 -99.26 -43.93 -129.14
CA HIS A 221 -99.55 -43.13 -127.92
C HIS A 221 -99.41 -44.00 -126.62
N ASN A 222 -98.65 -43.53 -125.60
CA ASN A 222 -98.82 -43.75 -124.12
C ASN A 222 -98.65 -45.19 -123.53
N GLN A 223 -97.86 -45.45 -122.48
CA GLN A 223 -98.04 -45.05 -121.05
C GLN A 223 -96.70 -45.14 -120.27
N ASN A 224 -96.34 -44.17 -119.42
CA ASN A 224 -96.50 -44.12 -117.94
C ASN A 224 -95.51 -45.09 -117.21
N GLN A 225 -94.76 -44.75 -116.15
CA GLN A 225 -95.08 -43.85 -115.01
C GLN A 225 -93.88 -43.04 -114.49
N ASN A 226 -94.23 -41.96 -113.78
CA ASN A 226 -93.40 -41.06 -112.93
C ASN A 226 -93.53 -41.52 -111.44
N PRO A 227 -93.09 -40.78 -110.39
CA PRO A 227 -91.95 -39.86 -110.19
C PRO A 227 -91.17 -40.18 -108.88
N THR A 228 -90.30 -39.28 -108.37
CA THR A 228 -90.55 -38.49 -107.12
C THR A 228 -89.28 -37.77 -106.60
N GLN A 229 -89.43 -36.45 -106.36
CA GLN A 229 -88.72 -35.57 -105.43
C GLN A 229 -89.82 -34.82 -104.62
N PRO A 230 -89.57 -33.99 -103.57
CA PRO A 230 -88.35 -33.67 -102.83
C PRO A 230 -88.58 -33.70 -101.27
N ASP A 231 -87.72 -33.00 -100.48
CA ASP A 231 -87.98 -32.25 -99.21
C ASP A 231 -87.07 -32.58 -97.99
N TYR A 232 -86.90 -31.72 -96.96
CA TYR A 232 -86.87 -30.24 -96.83
C TYR A 232 -86.47 -29.82 -95.37
N SER A 233 -86.01 -28.57 -95.17
CA SER A 233 -85.87 -27.86 -93.86
C SER A 233 -84.80 -28.32 -92.84
N GLY A 234 -84.39 -27.39 -91.95
CA GLY A 234 -83.88 -27.73 -90.61
C GLY A 234 -82.58 -27.06 -90.15
N SER A 235 -82.68 -26.00 -89.35
CA SER A 235 -81.59 -25.48 -88.50
C SER A 235 -82.08 -25.40 -87.04
N PHE A 236 -81.14 -25.45 -86.09
CA PHE A 236 -81.23 -24.90 -84.72
C PHE A 236 -81.88 -25.73 -83.57
N LEU A 237 -81.22 -25.67 -82.39
CA LEU A 237 -81.55 -26.17 -81.02
C LEU A 237 -81.65 -27.71 -80.81
N ASP A 238 -81.01 -28.41 -79.85
CA ASP A 238 -80.42 -28.17 -78.49
C ASP A 238 -81.23 -28.93 -77.39
N ILE A 239 -80.58 -29.17 -76.24
CA ILE A 239 -81.05 -29.76 -74.96
C ILE A 239 -80.80 -31.27 -74.74
N VAL A 240 -79.63 -31.53 -74.14
CA VAL A 240 -79.36 -32.33 -72.92
C VAL A 240 -79.89 -33.77 -72.81
N GLN A 241 -78.96 -34.72 -72.65
CA GLN A 241 -79.05 -35.79 -71.65
C GLN A 241 -77.69 -36.09 -70.99
N GLU A 242 -77.76 -36.60 -69.76
CA GLU A 242 -76.77 -36.82 -68.68
C GLU A 242 -75.32 -37.22 -69.05
N VAL A 243 -74.24 -36.68 -68.46
CA VAL A 243 -73.80 -36.52 -67.04
C VAL A 243 -72.97 -37.71 -66.50
N ASP A 244 -71.67 -37.43 -66.29
CA ASP A 244 -70.71 -37.89 -65.25
C ASP A 244 -70.56 -39.38 -64.82
N ALA A 245 -69.45 -39.83 -64.20
CA ALA A 245 -68.01 -39.49 -64.23
C ALA A 245 -67.26 -40.42 -63.22
N ILE A 246 -65.94 -40.60 -63.37
CA ILE A 246 -64.95 -40.97 -62.28
C ILE A 246 -65.13 -42.41 -61.71
N GLU A 247 -64.16 -43.20 -61.21
CA GLU A 247 -62.75 -43.11 -60.74
C GLU A 247 -62.03 -44.41 -61.22
N ASP A 248 -60.73 -44.71 -61.14
CA ASP A 248 -59.63 -44.26 -60.28
C ASP A 248 -58.26 -44.70 -60.89
N SER A 249 -57.22 -43.86 -60.85
CA SER A 249 -55.81 -44.31 -60.85
C SER A 249 -54.86 -43.19 -60.42
N ALA A 250 -54.04 -43.46 -59.40
CA ALA A 250 -53.26 -42.47 -58.64
C ALA A 250 -52.02 -43.12 -57.98
N PRO A 251 -51.11 -42.38 -57.31
CA PRO A 251 -50.67 -40.98 -57.50
C PRO A 251 -49.11 -40.84 -57.52
N THR A 252 -48.61 -39.58 -57.54
CA THR A 252 -47.38 -39.09 -56.83
C THR A 252 -46.15 -38.62 -57.66
N PHE A 253 -46.19 -37.32 -58.03
CA PHE A 253 -45.15 -36.28 -57.72
C PHE A 253 -43.85 -36.06 -58.55
N LYS A 254 -43.48 -34.75 -58.67
CA LYS A 254 -42.21 -34.10 -59.14
C LYS A 254 -42.01 -34.04 -60.67
N SER A 255 -41.62 -32.92 -61.30
CA SER A 255 -40.52 -32.02 -60.92
C SER A 255 -40.40 -30.73 -61.79
N LEU A 256 -40.01 -29.59 -61.17
CA LEU A 256 -39.19 -28.45 -61.66
C LEU A 256 -39.49 -27.70 -63.00
N HIS A 257 -39.58 -26.36 -62.91
CA HIS A 257 -38.47 -25.46 -63.35
C HIS A 257 -38.60 -23.96 -62.94
N ARG A 258 -37.49 -23.40 -62.41
CA ARG A 258 -36.91 -22.02 -62.57
C ARG A 258 -37.79 -20.74 -62.47
N ASP A 259 -37.33 -19.59 -61.95
CA ASP A 259 -36.09 -19.18 -61.25
C ASP A 259 -36.31 -17.77 -60.60
N HIS A 260 -35.28 -17.26 -59.89
CA HIS A 260 -35.11 -15.90 -59.34
C HIS A 260 -35.71 -15.58 -57.95
N GLY A 261 -34.87 -15.02 -57.07
CA GLY A 261 -35.23 -14.43 -55.77
C GLY A 261 -35.46 -12.90 -55.90
N PRO A 262 -35.07 -12.03 -54.93
CA PRO A 262 -33.98 -12.25 -53.96
C PRO A 262 -34.14 -11.71 -52.50
N ASP A 263 -33.42 -12.37 -51.59
CA ASP A 263 -32.76 -11.83 -50.37
C ASP A 263 -33.54 -11.04 -49.29
N SER A 264 -33.54 -11.57 -48.05
CA SER A 264 -33.21 -10.82 -46.81
C SER A 264 -33.36 -11.66 -45.52
N GLY A 265 -32.22 -11.98 -44.87
CA GLY A 265 -31.99 -11.85 -43.41
C GLY A 265 -32.84 -12.57 -42.33
N ARG A 266 -32.14 -13.33 -41.46
CA ARG A 266 -32.46 -13.69 -40.05
C ARG A 266 -33.78 -14.45 -39.76
N GLY A 267 -33.79 -15.71 -39.37
CA GLY A 267 -32.94 -16.38 -38.38
C GLY A 267 -33.66 -16.54 -37.03
N GLY A 268 -34.05 -17.77 -36.67
CA GLY A 268 -34.61 -18.05 -35.34
C GLY A 268 -35.30 -19.42 -35.18
N SER A 269 -34.66 -20.30 -34.41
CA SER A 269 -35.29 -21.26 -33.47
C SER A 269 -35.91 -22.60 -33.95
N ASN A 270 -35.58 -23.64 -33.16
CA ASN A 270 -36.35 -24.84 -32.80
C ASN A 270 -36.48 -26.04 -33.77
N SER A 271 -35.72 -27.09 -33.44
CA SER A 271 -36.29 -28.35 -32.91
C SER A 271 -35.26 -28.93 -31.92
N SER A 272 -35.47 -29.06 -30.60
CA SER A 272 -36.58 -29.62 -29.80
C SER A 272 -36.62 -31.16 -29.79
N ARG A 273 -36.79 -31.70 -28.57
CA ARG A 273 -36.73 -33.12 -28.13
C ARG A 273 -35.28 -33.65 -28.05
N SER A 274 -34.82 -34.25 -26.95
CA SER A 274 -35.55 -35.02 -25.91
C SER A 274 -35.54 -34.42 -24.49
N ASP A 275 -36.64 -34.64 -23.78
CA ASP A 275 -36.84 -34.34 -22.36
C ASP A 275 -35.95 -35.17 -21.42
N LEU A 276 -35.46 -34.57 -20.33
CA LEU A 276 -35.33 -35.21 -19.03
C LEU A 276 -35.39 -34.18 -17.87
N SER A 277 -36.56 -34.11 -17.24
CA SER A 277 -36.79 -33.92 -15.79
C SER A 277 -35.72 -33.20 -14.95
N ALA A 278 -36.04 -31.97 -14.52
CA ALA A 278 -35.41 -31.33 -13.35
C ALA A 278 -36.45 -30.60 -12.49
N ALA A 279 -37.29 -31.35 -11.77
CA ALA A 279 -38.18 -30.82 -10.76
C ALA A 279 -37.74 -31.24 -9.34
N VAL A 280 -37.42 -30.23 -8.54
CA VAL A 280 -37.53 -30.16 -7.06
C VAL A 280 -37.43 -31.47 -6.26
N LEU A 281 -36.32 -31.64 -5.51
CA LEU A 281 -36.38 -32.32 -4.21
C LEU A 281 -35.66 -31.53 -3.10
N ARG A 282 -36.43 -31.25 -2.05
CA ARG A 282 -35.93 -30.85 -0.72
C ARG A 282 -35.57 -32.11 0.07
N SER A 283 -34.40 -32.13 0.69
CA SER A 283 -34.04 -32.93 1.88
C SER A 283 -32.96 -32.11 2.61
N ARG A 284 -33.07 -31.66 3.87
CA ARG A 284 -33.76 -32.16 5.06
C ARG A 284 -33.17 -33.48 5.60
N SER A 285 -32.08 -33.36 6.34
CA SER A 285 -31.69 -34.30 7.39
C SER A 285 -31.11 -33.53 8.59
N LEU A 286 -31.81 -33.60 9.72
CA LEU A 286 -31.30 -33.23 11.04
C LEU A 286 -31.19 -34.51 11.86
N SER A 287 -30.08 -34.71 12.56
CA SER A 287 -30.04 -35.12 13.97
C SER A 287 -28.58 -35.14 14.48
N PRO A 288 -28.28 -34.50 15.62
CA PRO A 288 -27.04 -34.72 16.38
C PRO A 288 -27.21 -35.95 17.33
N PRO A 289 -26.13 -36.54 17.87
CA PRO A 289 -25.76 -36.13 19.23
C PRO A 289 -24.26 -36.22 19.63
N THR A 290 -23.84 -35.24 20.45
CA THR A 290 -22.99 -35.35 21.66
C THR A 290 -21.61 -36.06 21.65
N ARG A 291 -20.59 -35.30 22.04
CA ARG A 291 -19.78 -35.45 23.28
C ARG A 291 -18.25 -35.56 23.13
N ASP A 292 -17.57 -34.67 23.86
CA ASP A 292 -16.21 -34.71 24.43
C ASP A 292 -15.05 -35.29 23.60
N GLY A 293 -14.32 -34.37 22.96
CA GLY A 293 -12.98 -34.62 22.44
C GLY A 293 -12.53 -33.51 21.50
N GLU A 294 -11.77 -32.52 21.98
CA GLU A 294 -11.08 -31.59 21.08
C GLU A 294 -10.08 -32.37 20.21
N PRO A 295 -10.22 -32.43 18.88
CA PRO A 295 -9.09 -32.80 18.04
C PRO A 295 -8.09 -31.65 18.15
N ARG A 296 -6.88 -31.95 18.62
CA ARG A 296 -5.79 -30.97 18.70
C ARG A 296 -5.66 -30.31 17.33
N GLY A 297 -5.67 -28.98 17.28
CA GLY A 297 -5.81 -28.21 16.02
C GLY A 297 -4.78 -28.49 14.90
N ALA A 298 -3.77 -29.31 15.17
CA ALA A 298 -2.91 -29.93 14.15
C ALA A 298 -3.71 -30.84 13.19
N GLU A 299 -4.56 -31.74 13.67
CA GLU A 299 -5.25 -32.73 12.81
C GLU A 299 -6.19 -32.07 11.79
N VAL A 300 -6.94 -31.05 12.20
CA VAL A 300 -7.78 -30.24 11.30
C VAL A 300 -6.92 -29.47 10.27
N GLY A 301 -5.72 -29.04 10.66
CA GLY A 301 -4.76 -28.42 9.76
C GLY A 301 -4.21 -29.41 8.72
N ASP A 302 -3.87 -30.61 9.14
CA ASP A 302 -3.25 -31.63 8.27
C ASP A 302 -4.27 -32.28 7.33
N ILE A 303 -5.53 -32.46 7.76
CA ILE A 303 -6.64 -32.84 6.87
C ILE A 303 -6.87 -31.77 5.78
N ARG A 304 -6.80 -30.48 6.13
CA ARG A 304 -6.91 -29.37 5.16
C ARG A 304 -5.74 -29.36 4.18
N LYS A 305 -4.51 -29.57 4.65
CA LYS A 305 -3.31 -29.67 3.78
C LYS A 305 -3.41 -30.87 2.85
N LEU A 306 -3.87 -32.04 3.32
CA LEU A 306 -4.08 -33.22 2.49
C LEU A 306 -5.12 -32.95 1.38
N ALA A 307 -6.28 -32.38 1.72
CA ALA A 307 -7.28 -31.99 0.73
C ALA A 307 -6.75 -30.95 -0.28
N GLN A 308 -5.87 -30.06 0.14
CA GLN A 308 -5.23 -29.05 -0.70
C GLN A 308 -4.17 -29.65 -1.63
N LEU A 309 -3.36 -30.60 -1.15
CA LEU A 309 -2.39 -31.35 -1.96
C LEU A 309 -3.10 -32.25 -2.98
N GLN A 310 -4.19 -32.91 -2.58
CA GLN A 310 -5.01 -33.73 -3.48
C GLN A 310 -5.65 -32.87 -4.58
N LYS A 311 -6.17 -31.68 -4.25
CA LYS A 311 -6.68 -30.73 -5.25
C LYS A 311 -5.59 -30.23 -6.22
N SER A 312 -4.35 -30.10 -5.75
CA SER A 312 -3.20 -29.78 -6.60
C SER A 312 -2.83 -30.93 -7.54
N LEU A 313 -2.84 -32.17 -7.03
CA LEU A 313 -2.64 -33.38 -7.81
C LEU A 313 -3.69 -33.48 -8.94
N ASP A 314 -4.99 -33.40 -8.63
CA ASP A 314 -6.04 -33.46 -9.64
C ASP A 314 -5.90 -32.38 -10.74
N LEU A 315 -5.36 -31.20 -10.41
CA LEU A 315 -5.15 -30.13 -11.38
C LEU A 315 -3.92 -30.39 -12.28
N LYS A 316 -2.85 -30.96 -11.73
CA LYS A 316 -1.70 -31.43 -12.52
C LYS A 316 -2.05 -32.61 -13.40
N GLU A 317 -2.88 -33.54 -12.92
CA GLU A 317 -3.39 -34.65 -13.73
C GLU A 317 -4.23 -34.14 -14.91
N ARG A 318 -5.16 -33.18 -14.68
CA ARG A 318 -5.92 -32.54 -15.77
C ARG A 318 -5.01 -31.82 -16.78
N GLN A 319 -3.96 -31.13 -16.32
CA GLN A 319 -2.97 -30.50 -17.21
C GLN A 319 -2.25 -31.54 -18.09
N VAL A 320 -1.83 -32.67 -17.50
CA VAL A 320 -1.15 -33.76 -18.23
C VAL A 320 -2.10 -34.46 -19.20
N VAL A 321 -3.37 -34.65 -18.84
CA VAL A 321 -4.40 -35.24 -19.73
C VAL A 321 -4.67 -34.34 -20.93
N GLU A 322 -4.84 -33.03 -20.74
CA GLU A 322 -5.11 -32.11 -21.86
C GLU A 322 -3.88 -31.92 -22.75
N LEU A 323 -2.66 -31.94 -22.19
CA LEU A 323 -1.41 -32.00 -22.96
C LEU A 323 -1.31 -33.26 -23.83
N ARG A 324 -1.63 -34.43 -23.28
CA ARG A 324 -1.68 -35.69 -24.06
C ARG A 324 -2.73 -35.61 -25.16
N ARG A 325 -3.92 -35.12 -24.84
CA ARG A 325 -5.03 -34.94 -25.80
C ARG A 325 -4.67 -34.01 -26.95
N ALA A 326 -4.06 -32.87 -26.67
CA ALA A 326 -3.58 -31.92 -27.68
C ALA A 326 -2.48 -32.54 -28.56
N HIS A 327 -1.56 -33.30 -27.96
CA HIS A 327 -0.54 -34.05 -28.68
C HIS A 327 -1.14 -35.12 -29.61
N ASP A 328 -2.10 -35.91 -29.12
CA ASP A 328 -2.75 -36.98 -29.88
C ASP A 328 -3.64 -36.41 -31.01
N ASN A 329 -4.34 -35.30 -30.76
CA ASN A 329 -5.05 -34.53 -31.80
C ASN A 329 -4.09 -34.07 -32.90
N ARG A 330 -2.92 -33.53 -32.53
CA ARG A 330 -1.90 -33.08 -33.49
C ARG A 330 -1.28 -34.23 -34.26
N LEU A 331 -1.01 -35.35 -33.59
CA LEU A 331 -0.54 -36.59 -34.21
C LEU A 331 -1.56 -37.14 -35.20
N HIS A 332 -2.85 -37.14 -34.86
CA HIS A 332 -3.93 -37.55 -35.77
C HIS A 332 -4.04 -36.63 -36.99
N ARG A 333 -3.94 -35.30 -36.82
CA ARG A 333 -3.84 -34.35 -37.95
C ARG A 333 -2.64 -34.66 -38.84
N TYR A 334 -1.47 -34.90 -38.26
CA TYR A 334 -0.26 -35.26 -39.01
C TYR A 334 -0.41 -36.60 -39.76
N GLN A 335 -1.01 -37.62 -39.14
CA GLN A 335 -1.29 -38.91 -39.78
C GLN A 335 -2.25 -38.76 -40.95
N ASN A 336 -3.34 -37.99 -40.80
CA ASN A 336 -4.31 -37.73 -41.87
C ASN A 336 -3.65 -36.96 -43.03
N MET A 337 -2.83 -35.95 -42.73
CA MET A 337 -2.03 -35.23 -43.73
C MET A 337 -1.03 -36.16 -44.44
N GLN A 338 -0.34 -37.04 -43.71
CA GLN A 338 0.58 -38.01 -44.28
C GLN A 338 -0.16 -39.04 -45.15
N ALA A 339 -1.38 -39.44 -44.78
CA ALA A 339 -2.25 -40.29 -45.59
C ALA A 339 -2.69 -39.58 -46.88
N SER A 340 -3.08 -38.30 -46.83
CA SER A 340 -3.42 -37.53 -48.04
C SER A 340 -2.20 -37.34 -48.96
N TYR A 341 -0.99 -37.14 -48.41
CA TYR A 341 0.24 -37.09 -49.21
C TYR A 341 0.61 -38.46 -49.82
N LYS A 342 0.33 -39.58 -49.13
CA LYS A 342 0.51 -40.93 -49.68
C LYS A 342 -0.46 -41.16 -50.85
N LEU A 343 -1.75 -40.84 -50.67
CA LEU A 343 -2.76 -40.94 -51.73
C LEU A 343 -2.40 -40.07 -52.93
N ALA A 344 -2.04 -38.80 -52.74
CA ALA A 344 -1.61 -37.93 -53.83
C ALA A 344 -0.34 -38.45 -54.55
N ARG A 345 0.59 -39.06 -53.81
CA ARG A 345 1.78 -39.69 -54.40
C ARG A 345 1.46 -40.97 -55.16
N GLU A 346 0.48 -41.76 -54.69
CA GLU A 346 -0.03 -42.94 -55.39
C GLU A 346 -0.81 -42.56 -56.64
N GLU A 347 -1.63 -41.50 -56.60
CA GLU A 347 -2.27 -40.91 -57.78
C GLU A 347 -1.24 -40.44 -58.81
N ILE A 348 -0.22 -39.67 -58.40
CA ILE A 348 0.89 -39.25 -59.28
C ILE A 348 1.60 -40.48 -59.86
N LYS A 349 1.93 -41.49 -59.04
CA LYS A 349 2.58 -42.72 -59.51
C LYS A 349 1.71 -43.51 -60.49
N ASN A 350 0.39 -43.52 -60.29
CA ASN A 350 -0.58 -44.18 -61.19
C ASN A 350 -0.77 -43.40 -62.51
N LEU A 351 -0.49 -42.08 -62.52
CA LEU A 351 -0.44 -41.25 -63.72
C LEU A 351 0.92 -41.36 -64.45
N GLU A 352 2.03 -41.56 -63.72
CA GLU A 352 3.39 -41.72 -64.27
C GLU A 352 3.66 -43.13 -64.81
N CYS A 353 3.19 -44.18 -64.12
CA CYS A 353 3.21 -45.55 -64.62
C CYS A 353 2.05 -45.76 -65.59
N GLY A 354 2.29 -45.51 -66.89
CA GLY A 354 1.29 -45.55 -67.98
C GLY A 354 0.60 -46.91 -68.25
N ARG A 355 -0.13 -47.43 -67.28
CA ARG A 355 -1.05 -48.59 -67.38
C ARG A 355 -2.27 -48.39 -66.48
N THR A 356 -3.18 -47.52 -66.89
CA THR A 356 -4.61 -47.71 -66.58
C THR A 356 -5.29 -48.30 -67.81
N PRO A 357 -5.99 -49.45 -67.73
CA PRO A 357 -6.91 -49.85 -68.80
C PRO A 357 -7.96 -48.74 -68.97
N LYS A 358 -8.48 -48.56 -70.19
CA LYS A 358 -9.39 -47.46 -70.55
C LYS A 358 -10.63 -47.42 -69.64
N ALA A 359 -10.55 -46.70 -68.52
CA ALA A 359 -11.71 -46.38 -67.71
C ALA A 359 -12.69 -45.60 -68.58
N LYS A 360 -13.94 -46.04 -68.65
CA LYS A 360 -14.99 -45.34 -69.39
C LYS A 360 -15.06 -43.92 -68.84
N LYS A 361 -14.67 -42.93 -69.65
CA LYS A 361 -14.85 -41.52 -69.29
C LYS A 361 -16.34 -41.34 -68.93
N PRO A 362 -16.68 -40.74 -67.77
CA PRO A 362 -18.06 -40.37 -67.53
C PRO A 362 -18.53 -39.52 -68.71
N LYS A 363 -19.75 -39.79 -69.23
CA LYS A 363 -20.30 -39.05 -70.37
C LYS A 363 -20.22 -37.56 -70.03
N ARG A 364 -19.37 -36.82 -70.75
CA ARG A 364 -19.38 -35.36 -70.71
C ARG A 364 -20.79 -34.92 -71.09
N ALA A 365 -21.40 -34.04 -70.32
CA ALA A 365 -22.70 -33.48 -70.65
C ALA A 365 -22.69 -32.94 -72.09
N ASP A 366 -23.81 -33.09 -72.80
CA ASP A 366 -23.93 -32.71 -74.21
C ASP A 366 -23.44 -31.25 -74.39
N PRO A 367 -22.47 -30.97 -75.29
CA PRO A 367 -21.97 -29.62 -75.51
C PRO A 367 -23.05 -28.55 -75.69
N ARG A 368 -24.23 -28.91 -76.22
CA ARG A 368 -25.39 -28.01 -76.35
C ARG A 368 -25.99 -27.56 -75.01
N SER A 369 -25.91 -28.39 -73.97
CA SER A 369 -26.35 -28.01 -72.61
C SER A 369 -25.37 -27.05 -71.89
N LEU A 370 -24.10 -26.99 -72.31
CA LEU A 370 -23.09 -26.08 -71.78
C LEU A 370 -22.99 -24.74 -72.53
N GLN A 371 -23.79 -24.52 -73.58
CA GLN A 371 -23.78 -23.25 -74.35
C GLN A 371 -24.65 -22.14 -73.73
N ARG A 372 -25.46 -22.43 -72.70
CA ARG A 372 -26.32 -21.43 -72.05
C ARG A 372 -25.70 -20.74 -70.84
N GLU A 373 -24.61 -21.29 -70.31
CA GLU A 373 -23.87 -20.75 -69.17
C GLU A 373 -22.43 -20.53 -69.64
N ASN A 374 -21.81 -19.40 -69.28
CA ASN A 374 -20.42 -19.12 -69.68
C ASN A 374 -19.51 -20.22 -69.11
N SER A 375 -19.00 -21.12 -69.97
CA SER A 375 -18.16 -22.25 -69.52
C SER A 375 -17.00 -21.77 -68.65
N ASP A 376 -16.40 -20.66 -69.07
CA ASP A 376 -15.21 -20.10 -68.47
C ASP A 376 -15.56 -19.41 -67.13
N GLN A 377 -16.78 -18.88 -66.99
CA GLN A 377 -17.29 -18.37 -65.72
C GLN A 377 -17.52 -19.51 -64.72
N VAL A 378 -18.17 -20.61 -65.14
CA VAL A 378 -18.37 -21.79 -64.26
C VAL A 378 -17.03 -22.43 -63.87
N TRP A 379 -16.05 -22.46 -64.78
CA TRP A 379 -14.69 -22.90 -64.44
C TRP A 379 -13.97 -21.93 -63.49
N ASN A 380 -14.14 -20.62 -63.67
CA ASN A 380 -13.58 -19.60 -62.79
C ASN A 380 -14.20 -19.69 -61.38
N GLU A 381 -15.53 -19.77 -61.26
CA GLU A 381 -16.25 -19.98 -60.01
C GLU A 381 -15.85 -21.30 -59.33
N LEU A 382 -15.77 -22.41 -60.07
CA LEU A 382 -15.28 -23.68 -59.53
C LEU A 382 -13.80 -23.61 -59.11
N SER A 383 -12.97 -22.83 -59.79
CA SER A 383 -11.57 -22.60 -59.40
C SER A 383 -11.46 -21.72 -58.16
N PHE A 384 -12.33 -20.71 -58.03
CA PHE A 384 -12.47 -19.84 -56.87
C PHE A 384 -12.90 -20.65 -55.65
N PHE A 385 -14.02 -21.39 -55.73
CA PHE A 385 -14.47 -22.25 -54.63
C PHE A 385 -13.44 -23.35 -54.27
N LYS A 386 -12.66 -23.86 -55.23
CA LYS A 386 -11.54 -24.78 -54.94
C LYS A 386 -10.35 -24.09 -54.26
N ALA A 387 -10.08 -22.83 -54.56
CA ALA A 387 -9.06 -22.03 -53.88
C ALA A 387 -9.53 -21.66 -52.47
N GLU A 388 -10.74 -21.12 -52.33
CA GLU A 388 -11.37 -20.77 -51.07
C GLU A 388 -11.49 -21.97 -50.12
N ASN A 389 -11.98 -23.12 -50.61
CA ASN A 389 -12.08 -24.33 -49.78
C ASN A 389 -10.68 -24.85 -49.34
N ARG A 390 -9.63 -24.66 -50.15
CA ARG A 390 -8.25 -24.92 -49.71
C ARG A 390 -7.81 -23.95 -48.61
N THR A 391 -8.10 -22.65 -48.76
CA THR A 391 -7.82 -21.63 -47.74
C THR A 391 -8.54 -21.96 -46.43
N LEU A 392 -9.86 -22.16 -46.48
CA LEU A 392 -10.69 -22.55 -45.34
C LEU A 392 -10.22 -23.86 -44.69
N GLN A 393 -9.67 -24.80 -45.46
CA GLN A 393 -9.13 -26.04 -44.89
C GLN A 393 -7.76 -25.83 -44.20
N VAL A 394 -6.93 -24.90 -44.67
CA VAL A 394 -5.73 -24.44 -43.96
C VAL A 394 -6.11 -23.69 -42.68
N ASP A 395 -7.06 -22.75 -42.77
CA ASP A 395 -7.54 -21.95 -41.64
C ASP A 395 -8.19 -22.85 -40.57
N LYS A 396 -8.99 -23.84 -40.98
CA LYS A 396 -9.53 -24.86 -40.07
C LYS A 396 -8.44 -25.63 -39.33
N MET A 397 -7.34 -26.00 -39.99
CA MET A 397 -6.22 -26.65 -39.32
C MET A 397 -5.51 -25.70 -38.34
N SER A 398 -5.30 -24.44 -38.75
CA SER A 398 -4.68 -23.40 -37.93
C SER A 398 -5.48 -23.11 -36.65
N LEU A 399 -6.78 -22.85 -36.80
CA LEU A 399 -7.72 -22.63 -35.68
C LEU A 399 -7.81 -23.85 -34.75
N GLN A 400 -7.69 -25.06 -35.30
CA GLN A 400 -7.72 -26.28 -34.48
C GLN A 400 -6.39 -26.51 -33.74
N GLU A 401 -5.24 -26.04 -34.25
CA GLU A 401 -4.00 -25.94 -33.45
C GLU A 401 -4.11 -24.86 -32.36
N GLU A 402 -4.71 -23.70 -32.67
CA GLU A 402 -4.94 -22.62 -31.70
C GLU A 402 -5.86 -23.06 -30.55
N VAL A 403 -6.94 -23.78 -30.85
CA VAL A 403 -7.85 -24.34 -29.82
C VAL A 403 -7.14 -25.37 -28.93
N ASP A 404 -6.32 -26.26 -29.50
CA ASP A 404 -5.53 -27.22 -28.70
C ASP A 404 -4.53 -26.47 -27.78
N LEU A 405 -3.85 -25.42 -28.29
CA LEU A 405 -2.95 -24.58 -27.49
C LEU A 405 -3.68 -23.83 -26.37
N LEU A 406 -4.83 -23.22 -26.66
CA LEU A 406 -5.64 -22.49 -25.68
C LEU A 406 -6.19 -23.40 -24.58
N ARG A 407 -6.54 -24.65 -24.89
CA ARG A 407 -6.97 -25.64 -23.88
C ARG A 407 -5.83 -26.05 -22.95
N VAL A 408 -4.65 -26.32 -23.51
CA VAL A 408 -3.42 -26.57 -22.73
C VAL A 408 -3.12 -25.38 -21.84
N GLN A 409 -3.11 -24.16 -22.40
CA GLN A 409 -2.87 -22.92 -21.65
C GLN A 409 -3.89 -22.74 -20.52
N THR A 410 -5.18 -22.93 -20.77
CA THR A 410 -6.24 -22.83 -19.76
C THR A 410 -6.04 -23.85 -18.62
N SER A 411 -5.64 -25.08 -18.93
CA SER A 411 -5.35 -26.10 -17.91
C SER A 411 -4.11 -25.76 -17.06
N GLN A 412 -3.09 -25.17 -17.69
CA GLN A 412 -1.87 -24.69 -17.03
C GLN A 412 -2.13 -23.47 -16.15
N ASP A 413 -2.94 -22.52 -16.62
CA ASP A 413 -3.34 -21.34 -15.85
C ASP A 413 -4.21 -21.75 -14.65
N ALA A 414 -5.11 -22.72 -14.81
CA ALA A 414 -5.91 -23.26 -13.70
C ALA A 414 -5.04 -23.88 -12.59
N ALA A 415 -3.99 -24.63 -12.96
CA ALA A 415 -3.01 -25.16 -12.01
C ALA A 415 -2.18 -24.04 -11.34
N THR A 416 -1.67 -23.09 -12.14
CA THR A 416 -0.86 -21.96 -11.65
C THR A 416 -1.65 -21.06 -10.69
N ILE A 417 -2.92 -20.77 -11.00
CA ILE A 417 -3.83 -20.01 -10.12
C ILE A 417 -4.07 -20.77 -8.81
N HIS A 418 -4.11 -22.11 -8.82
CA HIS A 418 -4.23 -22.88 -7.59
C HIS A 418 -2.95 -22.80 -6.74
N GLU A 419 -1.77 -22.97 -7.32
CA GLU A 419 -0.48 -22.78 -6.63
C GLU A 419 -0.36 -21.38 -6.00
N LEU A 420 -0.76 -20.32 -6.72
CA LEU A 420 -0.78 -18.96 -6.18
C LEU A 420 -1.79 -18.78 -5.04
N ARG A 421 -2.95 -19.43 -5.10
CA ARG A 421 -3.92 -19.45 -3.99
C ARG A 421 -3.36 -20.18 -2.76
N VAL A 422 -2.63 -21.27 -2.96
CA VAL A 422 -1.95 -22.03 -1.89
C VAL A 422 -0.87 -21.15 -1.23
N ALA A 423 -0.01 -20.48 -2.00
CA ALA A 423 1.00 -19.58 -1.46
C ALA A 423 0.38 -18.39 -0.70
N ALA A 424 -0.68 -17.77 -1.23
CA ALA A 424 -1.40 -16.69 -0.56
C ALA A 424 -2.13 -17.15 0.72
N GLN A 425 -2.57 -18.42 0.78
CA GLN A 425 -3.13 -19.04 1.97
C GLN A 425 -2.02 -19.24 3.04
N GLY A 426 -0.88 -19.82 2.67
CA GLY A 426 0.25 -20.03 3.58
C GLY A 426 0.73 -18.73 4.23
N HIS A 427 0.87 -17.65 3.44
CA HIS A 427 1.22 -16.33 4.00
C HIS A 427 0.17 -15.77 4.97
N ARG A 428 -1.13 -16.04 4.77
CA ARG A 428 -2.17 -15.65 5.76
C ARG A 428 -2.01 -16.42 7.06
N GLU A 429 -1.78 -17.73 6.98
CA GLU A 429 -1.58 -18.60 8.14
C GLU A 429 -0.27 -18.23 8.89
N GLU A 430 0.78 -17.82 8.18
CA GLU A 430 2.00 -17.23 8.78
C GLU A 430 1.73 -15.92 9.51
N TYR A 431 0.93 -15.01 8.95
CA TYR A 431 0.53 -13.76 9.62
C TYR A 431 -0.34 -14.03 10.86
N GLU A 432 -1.30 -14.96 10.79
CA GLU A 432 -2.10 -15.38 11.95
C GLU A 432 -1.22 -16.00 13.04
N PHE A 433 -0.21 -16.80 12.68
CA PHE A 433 0.77 -17.33 13.63
C PHE A 433 1.61 -16.22 14.28
N GLN A 434 2.04 -15.21 13.52
CA GLN A 434 2.74 -14.04 14.05
C GLN A 434 1.86 -13.23 15.01
N LEU A 435 0.58 -13.00 14.68
CA LEU A 435 -0.38 -12.36 15.57
C LEU A 435 -0.61 -13.17 16.85
N ARG A 436 -0.73 -14.50 16.76
CA ARG A 436 -0.82 -15.38 17.94
C ARG A 436 0.44 -15.36 18.80
N ARG A 437 1.63 -15.18 18.20
CA ARG A 437 2.90 -15.00 18.92
C ARG A 437 2.93 -13.67 19.67
N LEU A 438 2.65 -12.56 19.00
CA LEU A 438 2.56 -11.23 19.62
C LEU A 438 1.48 -11.18 20.70
N SER A 439 0.34 -11.86 20.51
CA SER A 439 -0.72 -11.97 21.52
C SER A 439 -0.31 -12.78 22.77
N ARG A 440 0.71 -13.65 22.67
CA ARG A 440 1.31 -14.34 23.83
C ARG A 440 2.34 -13.44 24.50
N GLU A 441 3.11 -12.67 23.73
CA GLU A 441 4.09 -11.69 24.21
C GLU A 441 3.40 -10.56 25.00
N ASN A 442 2.27 -10.05 24.52
CA ASN A 442 1.37 -9.12 25.23
C ASN A 442 0.75 -9.69 26.53
N LYS A 443 0.92 -10.98 26.86
CA LYS A 443 0.58 -11.47 28.21
C LYS A 443 1.61 -11.06 29.26
N GLY A 444 2.86 -10.81 28.87
CA GLY A 444 3.88 -10.26 29.78
C GLY A 444 3.55 -8.82 30.21
N VAL A 445 2.98 -8.02 29.30
CA VAL A 445 2.53 -6.64 29.61
C VAL A 445 1.46 -6.63 30.71
N ARG A 446 0.58 -7.63 30.75
CA ARG A 446 -0.42 -7.76 31.84
C ARG A 446 0.20 -8.05 33.20
N GLU A 447 1.45 -8.51 33.27
CA GLU A 447 2.16 -8.69 34.54
C GLU A 447 2.80 -7.38 35.00
N THR A 448 3.38 -6.61 34.06
CA THR A 448 3.84 -5.25 34.35
C THR A 448 2.69 -4.32 34.74
N ASP A 449 1.50 -4.49 34.15
CA ASP A 449 0.29 -3.72 34.54
C ASP A 449 -0.14 -4.00 35.99
N LYS A 450 -0.03 -5.26 36.46
CA LYS A 450 -0.30 -5.60 37.88
C LYS A 450 0.74 -4.98 38.80
N GLN A 451 2.03 -5.06 38.45
CA GLN A 451 3.10 -4.42 39.21
C GLN A 451 2.89 -2.90 39.31
N LEU A 452 2.46 -2.27 38.21
CA LEU A 452 2.15 -0.84 38.16
C LEU A 452 0.90 -0.49 38.98
N SER A 453 -0.10 -1.39 39.03
CA SER A 453 -1.27 -1.27 39.93
C SER A 453 -0.90 -1.38 41.42
N ILE A 454 0.03 -2.27 41.77
CA ILE A 454 0.56 -2.41 43.14
C ILE A 454 1.33 -1.14 43.52
N LEU A 455 2.22 -0.65 42.64
CA LEU A 455 2.95 0.61 42.85
C LEU A 455 2.00 1.81 43.00
N LYS A 456 0.96 1.90 42.17
CA LYS A 456 -0.05 2.97 42.25
C LYS A 456 -0.75 2.97 43.62
N THR A 457 -1.10 1.80 44.13
CA THR A 457 -1.72 1.63 45.46
C THR A 457 -0.74 2.03 46.57
N GLN A 458 0.54 1.63 46.46
CA GLN A 458 1.58 1.99 47.43
C GLN A 458 1.87 3.50 47.46
N VAL A 459 1.87 4.16 46.29
CA VAL A 459 2.01 5.62 46.18
C VAL A 459 0.80 6.32 46.82
N GLN A 460 -0.42 5.87 46.52
CA GLN A 460 -1.64 6.44 47.10
C GLN A 460 -1.66 6.36 48.64
N ASN A 461 -1.23 5.23 49.21
CA ASN A 461 -1.09 5.07 50.67
C ASN A 461 -0.04 6.05 51.26
N LYS A 462 1.09 6.27 50.57
CA LYS A 462 2.10 7.26 50.98
C LYS A 462 1.57 8.69 50.89
N THR A 463 0.77 9.02 49.87
CA THR A 463 0.10 10.33 49.75
C THR A 463 -0.83 10.59 50.94
N ILE A 464 -1.70 9.62 51.29
CA ILE A 464 -2.61 9.73 52.45
C ILE A 464 -1.84 9.89 53.78
N HIS A 465 -0.66 9.26 53.89
CA HIS A 465 0.22 9.43 55.06
C HIS A 465 0.85 10.83 55.11
N ILE A 466 1.30 11.37 53.97
CA ILE A 466 1.83 12.74 53.87
C ILE A 466 0.74 13.76 54.23
N GLU A 467 -0.47 13.63 53.69
CA GLU A 467 -1.62 14.48 54.05
C GLU A 467 -1.96 14.42 55.55
N LYS A 468 -1.69 13.27 56.21
CA LYS A 468 -1.85 13.15 57.66
C LYS A 468 -0.77 13.95 58.40
N LEU A 469 0.50 13.79 58.02
CA LEU A 469 1.61 14.56 58.60
C LEU A 469 1.45 16.07 58.39
N GLU A 470 0.93 16.49 57.24
CA GLU A 470 0.61 17.89 56.96
C GLU A 470 -0.49 18.44 57.88
N ARG A 471 -1.58 17.67 58.08
CA ARG A 471 -2.64 18.02 59.04
C ARG A 471 -2.11 18.10 60.47
N ASP A 472 -1.29 17.14 60.89
CA ASP A 472 -0.70 17.11 62.23
C ASP A 472 0.29 18.28 62.44
N MET A 473 1.06 18.65 61.41
CA MET A 473 1.92 19.84 61.40
C MET A 473 1.10 21.15 61.53
N VAL A 474 0.00 21.29 60.78
CA VAL A 474 -0.90 22.45 60.88
C VAL A 474 -1.51 22.55 62.28
N ASN A 475 -1.90 21.42 62.89
CA ASN A 475 -2.40 21.39 64.27
C ASN A 475 -1.34 21.88 65.28
N VAL A 476 -0.08 21.47 65.13
CA VAL A 476 1.03 21.95 65.97
C VAL A 476 1.31 23.45 65.75
N VAL A 477 1.19 23.97 64.53
CA VAL A 477 1.31 25.41 64.25
C VAL A 477 0.18 26.20 64.93
N ASN A 478 -1.06 25.71 64.87
CA ASN A 478 -2.19 26.35 65.57
C ASN A 478 -1.98 26.37 67.09
N GLN A 479 -1.54 25.26 67.69
CA GLN A 479 -1.20 25.20 69.13
C GLN A 479 -0.07 26.17 69.50
N ARG A 480 0.95 26.32 68.64
CA ARG A 480 2.00 27.33 68.83
C ARG A 480 1.42 28.74 68.85
N ASP A 481 0.50 29.05 67.94
CA ASP A 481 -0.07 30.39 67.80
C ASP A 481 -1.02 30.74 68.96
N ASP A 482 -1.76 29.78 69.48
CA ASP A 482 -2.52 29.93 70.73
C ASP A 482 -1.61 30.22 71.93
N LEU A 483 -0.51 29.47 72.08
CA LEU A 483 0.50 29.72 73.13
C LEU A 483 1.19 31.09 72.97
N VAL A 484 1.40 31.56 71.73
CA VAL A 484 1.90 32.93 71.46
C VAL A 484 0.88 33.99 71.87
N GLN A 485 -0.42 33.76 71.64
CA GLN A 485 -1.47 34.66 72.11
C GLN A 485 -1.60 34.66 73.65
N GLU A 486 -1.47 33.52 74.31
CA GLU A 486 -1.42 33.48 75.78
C GLU A 486 -0.19 34.22 76.32
N LYS A 487 0.98 34.00 75.72
CA LYS A 487 2.21 34.73 76.07
C LYS A 487 2.05 36.23 75.90
N SER A 488 1.37 36.71 74.85
CA SER A 488 1.15 38.15 74.64
C SER A 488 0.20 38.73 75.70
N LYS A 489 -0.90 38.03 76.04
CA LYS A 489 -1.82 38.41 77.13
C LYS A 489 -1.07 38.48 78.48
N LEU A 490 -0.25 37.49 78.80
CA LEU A 490 0.56 37.46 80.02
C LEU A 490 1.61 38.58 80.05
N MET A 491 2.24 38.92 78.92
CA MET A 491 3.11 40.11 78.84
C MET A 491 2.34 41.41 79.07
N SER A 492 1.14 41.56 78.52
CA SER A 492 0.30 42.75 78.77
C SER A 492 -0.09 42.89 80.24
N GLN A 493 -0.43 41.77 80.92
CA GLN A 493 -0.68 41.76 82.36
C GLN A 493 0.57 42.10 83.17
N LEU A 494 1.75 41.59 82.78
CA LEU A 494 3.02 41.94 83.41
C LEU A 494 3.33 43.44 83.29
N VAL A 495 3.09 44.05 82.12
CA VAL A 495 3.25 45.49 81.92
C VAL A 495 2.27 46.31 82.76
N SER A 496 0.99 45.90 82.87
CA SER A 496 0.01 46.57 83.75
C SER A 496 0.46 46.54 85.21
N THR A 497 0.79 45.36 85.74
CA THR A 497 1.26 45.22 87.13
C THR A 497 2.58 45.95 87.39
N GLN A 498 3.46 46.07 86.40
CA GLN A 498 4.68 46.87 86.50
C GLN A 498 4.40 48.38 86.46
N GLN A 499 3.40 48.84 85.71
CA GLN A 499 2.94 50.22 85.73
C GLN A 499 2.25 50.56 87.06
N GLU A 500 1.37 49.71 87.56
CA GLU A 500 0.75 49.82 88.89
C GLU A 500 1.84 49.89 89.98
N SER A 501 2.85 49.00 89.94
CA SER A 501 4.02 49.06 90.82
C SER A 501 4.87 50.33 90.65
N SER A 502 4.83 50.99 89.49
CA SER A 502 5.45 52.30 89.29
C SER A 502 4.62 53.42 89.91
N ASN A 503 3.30 53.38 89.77
CA ASN A 503 2.37 54.33 90.37
C ASN A 503 2.46 54.26 91.91
N TYR A 504 2.41 53.07 92.52
CA TYR A 504 2.59 52.91 93.96
C TYR A 504 3.97 53.39 94.46
N ARG A 505 5.02 53.32 93.62
CA ARG A 505 6.34 53.89 93.95
C ARG A 505 6.35 55.42 93.90
N MET A 506 5.54 56.02 93.03
CA MET A 506 5.35 57.47 92.94
C MET A 506 4.51 57.98 94.12
N GLU A 507 3.38 57.34 94.41
CA GLU A 507 2.56 57.63 95.60
C GLU A 507 3.36 57.52 96.90
N LEU A 508 4.23 56.50 97.02
CA LEU A 508 5.14 56.34 98.16
C LEU A 508 6.21 57.45 98.23
N ALA A 509 6.65 58.00 97.10
CA ALA A 509 7.57 59.13 97.04
C ALA A 509 6.87 60.44 97.43
N ASP A 510 5.64 60.66 96.97
CA ASP A 510 4.82 61.83 97.31
C ASP A 510 4.46 61.84 98.80
N ALA A 511 4.00 60.70 99.34
CA ALA A 511 3.75 60.54 100.78
C ALA A 511 5.02 60.76 101.62
N LYS A 512 6.18 60.34 101.12
CA LYS A 512 7.47 60.61 101.77
C LYS A 512 7.83 62.11 101.71
N HIS A 513 7.55 62.80 100.61
CA HIS A 513 7.76 64.24 100.49
C HIS A 513 6.82 65.02 101.43
N GLN A 514 5.55 64.62 101.55
CA GLN A 514 4.60 65.19 102.51
C GLN A 514 5.08 65.00 103.95
N LEU A 515 5.57 63.81 104.31
CA LEU A 515 6.17 63.56 105.63
C LEU A 515 7.46 64.37 105.87
N GLN A 516 8.25 64.66 104.82
CA GLN A 516 9.41 65.55 104.93
C GLN A 516 8.99 67.02 105.09
N SER A 517 7.95 67.49 104.40
CA SER A 517 7.38 68.84 104.58
C SER A 517 6.84 69.00 106.01
N ALA A 518 5.97 68.08 106.45
CA ALA A 518 5.42 68.08 107.81
C ALA A 518 6.50 67.98 108.89
N ARG A 519 7.61 67.26 108.62
CA ARG A 519 8.77 67.25 109.52
C ARG A 519 9.49 68.60 109.55
N HIS A 520 9.64 69.28 108.42
CA HIS A 520 10.27 70.60 108.36
C HIS A 520 9.39 71.67 109.01
N GLU A 521 8.07 71.62 108.79
CA GLU A 521 7.08 72.45 109.50
C GLU A 521 7.12 72.21 111.01
N LEU A 522 7.31 70.96 111.47
CA LEU A 522 7.51 70.66 112.89
C LEU A 522 8.84 71.21 113.42
N GLU A 523 9.90 71.18 112.61
CA GLU A 523 11.24 71.69 112.93
C GLU A 523 11.28 73.24 112.97
N ASP A 524 10.52 73.90 112.10
CA ASP A 524 10.27 75.35 112.11
C ASP A 524 9.41 75.77 113.32
N LEU A 525 8.37 75.00 113.66
CA LEU A 525 7.58 75.22 114.88
C LEU A 525 8.40 74.98 116.16
N MET A 526 9.39 74.08 116.13
CA MET A 526 10.35 73.88 117.23
C MET A 526 11.35 75.03 117.37
N GLN A 527 11.59 75.84 116.34
CA GLN A 527 12.46 77.02 116.39
C GLN A 527 11.75 78.31 116.86
N ALA A 528 10.43 78.26 117.09
CA ALA A 528 9.61 79.42 117.42
C ALA A 528 9.24 79.58 118.92
N ALA A 529 9.89 78.85 119.84
CA ALA A 529 9.59 78.88 121.28
C ALA A 529 10.80 79.30 122.15
N PRO A 530 10.64 80.16 123.19
CA PRO A 530 11.76 80.64 124.01
C PRO A 530 12.33 79.59 124.99
N PRO A 531 13.58 79.75 125.46
CA PRO A 531 14.31 78.70 126.16
C PRO A 531 13.98 78.61 127.66
N LEU A 532 13.97 77.39 128.19
CA LEU A 532 14.19 77.13 129.60
C LEU A 532 15.36 76.15 129.77
N ASN A 533 16.42 76.63 130.41
CA ASN A 533 17.54 75.81 130.83
C ASN A 533 17.08 74.71 131.79
N ASN A 534 17.66 73.52 131.63
CA ASN A 534 18.09 72.70 132.75
C ASN A 534 19.32 71.90 132.30
N GLU A 535 20.48 72.34 132.76
CA GLU A 535 21.76 71.64 132.58
C GLU A 535 21.79 70.42 133.49
N TYR A 536 22.10 69.24 132.95
CA TYR A 536 22.73 68.16 133.71
C TYR A 536 23.62 67.30 132.78
N GLU A 537 24.92 67.56 132.89
CA GLU A 537 26.08 66.69 132.59
C GLU A 537 26.26 66.18 131.14
N GLU A 538 27.35 66.64 130.51
CA GLU A 538 27.94 66.04 129.32
C GLU A 538 28.76 64.79 129.69
N GLU A 539 28.57 63.66 128.99
CA GLU A 539 29.65 62.67 128.83
C GLU A 539 29.97 62.50 127.34
N GLU A 540 31.19 62.93 126.96
CA GLU A 540 31.79 62.47 125.70
C GLU A 540 32.01 60.95 125.74
N ASN A 541 31.45 60.22 124.77
CA ASN A 541 32.17 59.05 124.27
C ASN A 541 31.83 58.71 122.82
N GLY A 542 32.84 58.76 121.96
CA GLY A 542 32.74 58.32 120.57
C GLY A 542 32.80 56.79 120.43
N LYS A 543 32.53 56.32 119.20
CA LYS A 543 32.72 54.94 118.70
C LYS A 543 31.80 53.86 119.32
N ALA A 544 30.64 53.65 118.69
CA ALA A 544 30.06 52.30 118.59
C ALA A 544 29.14 52.16 117.36
N ASP A 545 29.74 52.26 116.18
CA ASP A 545 29.12 51.76 114.95
C ASP A 545 28.84 50.24 115.07
N ALA A 546 27.92 49.72 114.26
CA ALA A 546 27.62 48.29 114.09
C ALA A 546 27.12 47.48 115.32
N LYS A 547 25.85 47.66 115.73
CA LYS A 547 25.11 46.61 116.49
C LYS A 547 23.63 46.36 116.16
N ILE A 548 23.06 47.02 115.15
CA ILE A 548 21.68 46.76 114.67
C ILE A 548 21.63 46.00 113.32
N VAL A 549 22.74 45.93 112.58
CA VAL A 549 22.87 45.13 111.34
C VAL A 549 22.92 43.60 111.61
N ILE A 550 23.12 43.17 112.87
CA ILE A 550 23.37 41.75 113.22
C ILE A 550 22.08 40.97 113.53
N LYS A 551 20.94 41.63 113.83
CA LYS A 551 19.71 40.91 114.24
C LYS A 551 18.81 40.44 113.09
N VAL A 552 19.11 40.82 111.84
CA VAL A 552 18.43 40.31 110.62
C VAL A 552 19.20 39.15 109.96
N ALA A 553 20.49 38.96 110.26
CA ALA A 553 21.30 37.87 109.73
C ALA A 553 21.13 36.52 110.48
N GLY A 554 20.47 36.50 111.64
CA GLY A 554 20.37 35.31 112.50
C GLY A 554 19.44 34.19 112.00
N ASN A 555 18.37 34.52 111.27
CA ASN A 555 17.28 33.57 110.99
C ASN A 555 17.44 32.77 109.69
N LEU A 556 18.63 32.75 109.09
CA LEU A 556 18.93 32.06 107.82
C LEU A 556 19.89 30.85 107.96
N ARG A 557 20.24 30.45 109.19
CA ARG A 557 21.26 29.42 109.46
C ARG A 557 20.77 28.17 110.20
N GLU A 558 19.51 27.73 110.01
CA GLU A 558 19.10 26.42 110.56
C GLU A 558 18.03 25.63 109.77
N LYS A 559 18.05 25.69 108.42
CA LYS A 559 17.33 24.73 107.55
C LYS A 559 18.15 24.27 106.34
N ARG A 560 19.40 23.84 106.53
CA ARG A 560 20.25 23.31 105.43
C ARG A 560 21.08 22.08 105.79
N ALA A 561 20.43 21.05 106.34
CA ALA A 561 21.02 19.72 106.57
C ALA A 561 20.20 18.59 105.89
N LYS A 562 20.32 18.46 104.56
CA LYS A 562 20.11 17.25 103.72
C LYS A 562 19.99 17.63 102.24
N LYS A 563 21.13 17.80 101.56
CA LYS A 563 21.28 17.64 100.10
C LYS A 563 22.75 17.39 99.80
N ARG A 564 23.14 16.11 99.70
CA ARG A 564 24.46 15.70 99.21
C ARG A 564 24.63 16.25 97.79
N ASN A 565 25.80 16.82 97.49
CA ASN A 565 26.16 17.22 96.14
C ASN A 565 26.12 15.98 95.23
N VAL A 566 25.18 15.97 94.29
CA VAL A 566 25.23 15.15 93.08
C VAL A 566 25.76 16.08 91.99
N PRO A 567 26.86 15.74 91.29
CA PRO A 567 27.53 16.68 90.40
C PRO A 567 26.63 17.08 89.23
N LEU A 568 26.70 18.34 88.76
CA LEU A 568 25.93 18.81 87.59
C LEU A 568 26.21 17.98 86.34
N SER A 569 27.41 17.42 86.21
CA SER A 569 27.75 16.40 85.20
C SER A 569 26.74 15.26 85.17
N LYS A 570 26.26 14.74 86.32
CA LYS A 570 25.25 13.67 86.35
C LYS A 570 23.86 14.12 85.94
N LYS A 571 23.51 15.42 85.98
CA LYS A 571 22.25 15.91 85.39
C LYS A 571 22.37 16.07 83.89
N TYR A 572 23.44 16.70 83.40
CA TYR A 572 23.68 16.82 81.96
C TYR A 572 23.82 15.43 81.32
N GLN A 573 24.52 14.50 81.97
CA GLN A 573 24.59 13.09 81.57
C GLN A 573 23.23 12.39 81.68
N LYS A 574 22.35 12.71 82.66
CA LYS A 574 21.01 12.11 82.68
C LYS A 574 20.12 12.64 81.57
N THR A 575 20.18 13.94 81.25
CA THR A 575 19.40 14.51 80.14
C THR A 575 19.97 14.08 78.79
N LEU A 576 21.29 13.95 78.66
CA LEU A 576 21.96 13.43 77.48
C LEU A 576 21.67 11.92 77.32
N ASN A 577 21.81 11.12 78.37
CA ASN A 577 21.45 9.70 78.33
C ASN A 577 19.95 9.53 78.07
N ARG A 578 19.07 10.37 78.62
CA ARG A 578 17.63 10.36 78.30
C ARG A 578 17.38 10.79 76.85
N SER A 579 18.14 11.73 76.32
CA SER A 579 18.06 12.11 74.90
C SER A 579 18.59 11.00 73.98
N ILE A 580 19.61 10.24 74.41
CA ILE A 580 20.15 9.09 73.68
C ILE A 580 19.22 7.88 73.81
N GLU A 581 18.58 7.68 74.96
CA GLU A 581 17.56 6.65 75.24
C GLU A 581 16.30 6.92 74.42
N ASN A 582 15.77 8.15 74.43
CA ASN A 582 14.68 8.58 73.55
C ASN A 582 15.05 8.58 72.05
N MET A 583 16.32 8.80 71.68
CA MET A 583 16.77 8.63 70.29
C MET A 583 16.92 7.13 69.94
N SER A 584 17.32 6.29 70.89
CA SER A 584 17.37 4.82 70.73
C SER A 584 15.98 4.26 70.56
N GLU A 585 14.99 4.66 71.39
CA GLU A 585 13.58 4.26 71.21
C GLU A 585 13.06 4.63 69.79
N MET A 586 13.43 5.79 69.24
CA MET A 586 13.11 6.17 67.85
C MET A 586 13.89 5.39 66.77
N PHE A 587 15.02 4.75 67.11
CA PHE A 587 15.74 3.84 66.20
C PHE A 587 15.36 2.37 66.41
N ASP A 588 14.87 1.99 67.59
CA ASP A 588 14.43 0.64 67.93
C ASP A 588 12.99 0.38 67.46
N GLU A 589 12.09 1.38 67.46
CA GLU A 589 10.83 1.33 66.68
C GLU A 589 11.07 1.26 65.15
N PHE A 590 12.29 1.54 64.67
CA PHE A 590 12.70 1.38 63.28
C PHE A 590 13.35 0.01 62.97
N ASN A 591 13.53 -0.86 63.98
CA ASN A 591 14.25 -2.14 63.87
C ASN A 591 13.36 -3.40 63.89
N GLU A 592 12.04 -3.30 64.15
CA GLU A 592 11.16 -4.49 64.18
C GLU A 592 10.13 -4.63 63.03
N GLU A 593 9.99 -3.67 62.11
CA GLU A 593 9.08 -3.81 60.95
C GLU A 593 9.81 -3.96 59.58
N GLY A 594 10.21 -5.20 59.28
CA GLY A 594 9.94 -5.77 57.96
C GLY A 594 10.80 -5.35 56.76
N TRP A 595 12.13 -5.30 56.87
CA TRP A 595 13.00 -5.42 55.69
C TRP A 595 13.25 -6.89 55.33
N GLU A 596 12.31 -7.49 54.60
CA GLU A 596 12.62 -8.71 53.84
C GLU A 596 13.59 -8.40 52.69
N GLU A 597 14.60 -9.25 52.53
CA GLU A 597 15.63 -9.11 51.49
C GLU A 597 15.04 -9.29 50.08
N ILE A 598 14.97 -8.21 49.30
CA ILE A 598 14.88 -8.33 47.84
C ILE A 598 16.31 -8.25 47.28
N SER A 599 16.76 -9.35 46.68
CA SER A 599 18.00 -9.41 45.94
C SER A 599 17.93 -8.54 44.68
N GLU A 600 18.64 -7.40 44.66
CA GLU A 600 19.01 -6.76 43.40
C GLU A 600 20.43 -7.14 43.00
N SER A 601 20.53 -7.72 41.81
CA SER A 601 21.75 -8.22 41.19
C SER A 601 22.71 -7.09 40.81
N SER A 602 23.90 -7.09 41.39
CA SER A 602 25.00 -6.20 40.99
C SER A 602 26.11 -6.98 40.27
N ASP A 603 25.92 -7.21 38.96
CA ASP A 603 27.04 -7.55 38.07
C ASP A 603 27.79 -6.27 37.69
N ASN A 604 28.92 -6.00 38.35
CA ASN A 604 30.03 -5.28 37.73
C ASN A 604 31.33 -5.68 38.43
N GLU A 605 32.27 -6.21 37.65
CA GLU A 605 33.50 -6.83 38.17
C GLU A 605 34.49 -5.81 38.74
N SER A 606 35.32 -6.30 39.66
CA SER A 606 36.42 -5.57 40.30
C SER A 606 37.76 -5.81 39.59
N GLU A 607 38.59 -4.77 39.56
CA GLU A 607 40.06 -4.89 39.59
C GLU A 607 40.56 -3.93 40.70
N SER A 608 41.58 -4.19 41.52
CA SER A 608 42.60 -5.25 41.48
C SER A 608 43.21 -5.61 42.86
N GLU A 609 43.45 -6.91 43.05
CA GLU A 609 44.64 -7.57 43.62
C GLU A 609 45.37 -7.13 44.94
N THR A 610 45.06 -7.88 46.02
CA THR A 610 46.02 -8.56 46.94
C THR A 610 46.97 -7.73 47.87
N PRO A 611 47.75 -8.33 48.82
CA PRO A 611 47.85 -9.73 49.27
C PRO A 611 47.92 -10.00 50.81
N SER A 612 47.95 -11.30 51.14
CA SER A 612 48.88 -11.93 52.11
C SER A 612 48.46 -12.26 53.57
N LEU A 613 48.23 -13.57 53.77
CA LEU A 613 48.66 -14.41 54.91
C LEU A 613 48.31 -13.98 56.34
N GLY A 614 47.07 -14.28 56.74
CA GLY A 614 46.77 -14.83 58.07
C GLY A 614 46.58 -16.35 57.96
N LYS A 615 47.66 -17.14 58.11
CA LYS A 615 47.55 -18.61 58.26
C LYS A 615 46.61 -18.92 59.44
N GLN A 616 45.91 -20.07 59.34
CA GLN A 616 45.42 -20.97 60.41
C GLN A 616 43.90 -21.18 60.42
N ILE A 617 43.35 -22.40 60.60
CA ILE A 617 43.91 -23.77 60.49
C ILE A 617 42.73 -24.78 60.47
N ALA A 618 42.96 -25.96 59.87
CA ALA A 618 42.25 -27.23 60.11
C ALA A 618 40.76 -27.45 59.72
N LYS A 619 40.54 -28.69 59.26
CA LYS A 619 39.30 -29.49 59.18
C LYS A 619 38.35 -29.12 58.00
N LYS A 620 37.86 -30.08 57.19
CA LYS A 620 38.02 -31.56 57.26
C LYS A 620 37.71 -32.24 55.90
N SER A 621 38.47 -33.29 55.58
CA SER A 621 38.14 -34.50 54.79
C SER A 621 37.30 -34.43 53.49
N GLY A 622 37.88 -34.90 52.36
CA GLY A 622 37.16 -35.49 51.22
C GLY A 622 36.86 -36.99 51.44
N PRO A 623 36.95 -37.90 50.45
CA PRO A 623 37.20 -37.74 49.00
C PRO A 623 36.23 -38.58 48.11
N TYR A 624 36.40 -38.57 46.77
CA TYR A 624 36.27 -39.67 45.76
C TYR A 624 36.37 -39.01 44.35
N TRP A 625 37.52 -39.08 43.66
CA TRP A 625 37.86 -40.01 42.56
C TRP A 625 37.00 -39.82 41.27
N SER A 626 37.53 -39.68 40.04
CA SER A 626 38.92 -39.81 39.57
C SER A 626 39.24 -38.99 38.30
N LYS A 627 40.55 -38.76 38.11
CA LYS A 627 41.26 -38.13 36.97
C LYS A 627 41.49 -39.17 35.82
N PRO A 628 41.99 -38.84 34.59
CA PRO A 628 43.13 -37.93 34.37
C PRO A 628 43.15 -37.01 33.13
N SER A 629 44.18 -36.16 33.16
CA SER A 629 44.60 -35.15 32.17
C SER A 629 45.80 -35.64 31.35
N THR A 630 46.06 -35.03 30.19
CA THR A 630 47.41 -34.63 29.71
C THR A 630 47.23 -33.81 28.41
N HIS A 631 47.44 -32.49 28.43
CA HIS A 631 48.73 -31.79 28.33
C HIS A 631 49.43 -31.95 26.96
N ARG A 632 49.47 -30.88 26.14
CA ARG A 632 50.44 -30.76 25.04
C ARG A 632 50.85 -29.31 24.76
N GLN A 633 52.15 -29.09 24.86
CA GLN A 633 52.98 -28.01 24.32
C GLN A 633 54.17 -28.81 23.71
N LEU A 634 54.74 -28.55 22.53
CA LEU A 634 55.13 -27.29 21.90
C LEU A 634 55.18 -27.39 20.35
N ASP A 635 55.32 -26.22 19.72
CA ASP A 635 56.26 -25.88 18.63
C ASP A 635 56.02 -26.09 17.11
N LYS A 636 56.25 -24.94 16.43
CA LYS A 636 56.98 -24.66 15.18
C LYS A 636 56.32 -24.83 13.80
N ASN A 637 56.36 -23.70 13.08
CA ASN A 637 56.42 -23.54 11.62
C ASN A 637 55.14 -23.73 10.78
N GLY A 638 54.15 -22.89 11.06
CA GLY A 638 53.71 -21.90 10.08
C GLY A 638 53.05 -22.34 8.78
N LYS A 639 51.72 -22.55 8.82
CA LYS A 639 50.74 -21.89 7.93
C LYS A 639 49.33 -22.00 8.53
N ARG A 640 48.56 -20.91 8.47
CA ARG A 640 47.29 -20.76 9.21
C ARG A 640 46.13 -21.43 8.47
N ALA A 641 45.41 -22.32 9.14
CA ALA A 641 44.03 -22.67 8.77
C ALA A 641 43.05 -21.88 9.66
N LYS A 642 41.93 -21.42 9.08
CA LYS A 642 40.81 -20.79 9.77
C LYS A 642 39.53 -21.56 9.43
N CYS A 643 38.71 -21.86 10.44
CA CYS A 643 37.24 -22.05 10.40
C CYS A 643 36.80 -22.33 11.85
N GLN A 644 35.69 -21.83 12.40
CA GLN A 644 34.61 -20.95 11.91
C GLN A 644 34.23 -19.94 13.01
N ARG A 645 33.79 -18.73 12.62
CA ARG A 645 32.89 -17.89 13.42
C ARG A 645 31.68 -17.58 12.53
N ILE A 646 30.48 -17.71 13.07
CA ILE A 646 29.21 -17.41 12.40
C ILE A 646 29.14 -15.91 12.07
N PRO A 647 28.71 -15.54 10.85
CA PRO A 647 28.16 -14.21 10.61
C PRO A 647 26.76 -14.23 9.97
N THR A 648 26.04 -13.14 10.25
CA THR A 648 24.65 -12.84 9.87
C THR A 648 24.42 -12.59 8.37
N HIS A 649 23.16 -12.72 7.95
CA HIS A 649 22.69 -12.57 6.58
C HIS A 649 22.93 -11.19 5.94
N ARG A 650 23.32 -11.17 4.66
CA ARG A 650 23.07 -10.08 3.70
C ARG A 650 22.78 -10.68 2.31
N PRO A 651 21.81 -10.20 1.52
CA PRO A 651 21.36 -10.87 0.30
C PRO A 651 22.27 -10.60 -0.94
N PRO A 652 22.38 -11.54 -1.89
CA PRO A 652 23.17 -11.37 -3.12
C PRO A 652 22.32 -11.19 -4.40
N LEU A 653 22.95 -10.64 -5.43
CA LEU A 653 22.61 -10.87 -6.85
C LEU A 653 23.90 -11.21 -7.63
N PRO A 654 23.81 -11.84 -8.82
CA PRO A 654 24.74 -12.90 -9.23
C PRO A 654 25.83 -12.44 -10.21
N VAL A 655 26.81 -13.32 -10.49
CA VAL A 655 27.22 -13.70 -11.86
C VAL A 655 28.30 -14.81 -11.90
N LYS A 656 28.12 -15.73 -12.88
CA LYS A 656 29.08 -16.70 -13.50
C LYS A 656 29.66 -17.87 -12.69
N VAL A 657 29.31 -19.06 -13.18
CA VAL A 657 29.95 -20.36 -12.94
C VAL A 657 31.13 -20.53 -13.90
N ALA A 658 32.22 -21.16 -13.43
CA ALA A 658 33.19 -21.85 -14.25
C ALA A 658 33.39 -23.27 -13.71
N THR A 659 33.42 -24.25 -14.62
CA THR A 659 33.46 -25.70 -14.32
C THR A 659 34.81 -26.18 -13.80
N PRO A 660 34.87 -27.09 -12.80
CA PRO A 660 36.03 -27.92 -12.56
C PRO A 660 36.05 -29.14 -13.50
N ARG A 661 37.25 -29.67 -13.77
CA ARG A 661 37.50 -30.89 -14.55
C ARG A 661 38.37 -31.84 -13.71
N ALA A 662 38.30 -33.12 -14.09
CA ALA A 662 39.34 -34.15 -13.95
C ALA A 662 39.19 -35.17 -12.81
N LYS A 663 39.34 -36.44 -13.23
CA LYS A 663 40.02 -37.62 -12.67
C LYS A 663 39.68 -38.78 -13.64
N ASP A 664 40.57 -39.71 -14.02
CA ASP A 664 42.00 -39.93 -13.71
C ASP A 664 42.67 -40.72 -14.88
N SER A 665 43.96 -41.07 -14.70
CA SER A 665 44.77 -42.14 -15.36
C SER A 665 45.17 -42.04 -16.86
N ASP A 666 46.38 -41.53 -17.08
CA ASP A 666 47.56 -42.20 -17.70
C ASP A 666 47.36 -43.45 -18.58
N GLU A 667 47.82 -43.42 -19.85
CA GLU A 667 49.09 -44.07 -20.28
C GLU A 667 49.44 -43.86 -21.79
N ASP A 668 50.76 -43.93 -22.03
CA ASP A 668 51.67 -44.01 -23.19
C ASP A 668 51.30 -43.90 -24.71
N ASN A 669 52.42 -43.79 -25.45
CA ASN A 669 52.80 -43.45 -26.83
C ASN A 669 52.14 -44.03 -28.12
N THR A 670 52.43 -43.26 -29.19
CA THR A 670 52.75 -43.63 -30.60
C THR A 670 51.71 -44.12 -31.64
N LYS A 671 51.58 -43.27 -32.68
CA LYS A 671 51.66 -43.53 -34.15
C LYS A 671 50.70 -44.50 -34.89
N HIS A 672 50.40 -44.05 -36.13
CA HIS A 672 49.91 -44.77 -37.33
C HIS A 672 48.39 -44.92 -37.61
N SER A 673 48.06 -44.55 -38.85
CA SER A 673 46.86 -44.88 -39.66
C SER A 673 47.04 -46.29 -40.29
N PRO A 674 46.07 -46.97 -40.98
CA PRO A 674 44.74 -46.56 -41.45
C PRO A 674 43.60 -47.64 -41.34
N ARG A 675 42.51 -47.47 -42.12
CA ARG A 675 41.53 -48.48 -42.64
C ARG A 675 40.34 -49.01 -41.79
N SER A 676 39.16 -48.44 -42.09
CA SER A 676 38.01 -49.08 -42.80
C SER A 676 37.06 -50.15 -42.18
N SER A 677 35.76 -49.82 -42.28
CA SER A 677 34.56 -50.71 -42.32
C SER A 677 34.07 -51.30 -40.97
N ARG A 678 32.76 -51.48 -40.71
CA ARG A 678 31.56 -51.65 -41.57
C ARG A 678 30.27 -51.01 -41.00
N ARG A 679 29.39 -50.51 -41.90
CA ARG A 679 27.91 -50.79 -42.06
C ARG A 679 26.98 -50.62 -40.83
N ALA A 680 25.78 -50.02 -40.87
CA ALA A 680 24.98 -49.18 -41.80
C ALA A 680 23.86 -48.53 -40.92
N SER A 681 23.10 -47.48 -41.26
CA SER A 681 22.42 -47.18 -42.53
C SER A 681 21.85 -45.74 -42.56
N SER A 682 21.47 -45.27 -43.75
CA SER A 682 20.61 -44.10 -44.02
C SER A 682 19.80 -44.44 -45.29
N PRO A 683 18.64 -43.79 -45.59
CA PRO A 683 18.69 -42.50 -46.29
C PRO A 683 17.50 -41.52 -46.12
N LYS A 684 17.84 -40.23 -45.94
CA LYS A 684 17.38 -39.00 -46.64
C LYS A 684 15.93 -38.85 -47.17
N ASP A 685 15.29 -37.78 -46.71
CA ASP A 685 14.59 -36.64 -47.39
C ASP A 685 14.15 -36.72 -48.87
N PRO A 686 13.13 -35.93 -49.25
CA PRO A 686 13.48 -34.68 -49.97
C PRO A 686 12.67 -33.39 -49.63
N VAL A 687 13.43 -32.29 -49.50
CA VAL A 687 13.23 -30.94 -50.10
C VAL A 687 12.16 -29.96 -49.56
N SER A 688 12.67 -29.00 -48.77
CA SER A 688 12.47 -27.52 -48.80
C SER A 688 11.39 -26.85 -49.67
N ARG A 689 10.75 -25.82 -49.08
CA ARG A 689 10.77 -24.46 -49.66
C ARG A 689 10.93 -23.38 -48.57
N ARG A 690 11.23 -22.16 -49.01
CA ARG A 690 11.93 -21.09 -48.26
C ARG A 690 11.44 -19.75 -48.78
N GLU A 691 11.09 -18.82 -47.88
CA GLU A 691 10.95 -17.40 -48.22
C GLU A 691 11.66 -16.53 -47.18
N CYS A 692 12.14 -15.36 -47.63
CA CYS A 692 12.98 -14.45 -46.87
C CYS A 692 12.41 -13.03 -47.00
N ALA A 693 12.48 -12.22 -45.94
CA ALA A 693 12.92 -10.82 -46.04
C ALA A 693 13.25 -10.27 -44.64
N THR A 694 14.30 -9.45 -44.56
CA THR A 694 14.87 -8.92 -43.31
C THR A 694 14.86 -7.40 -43.28
N SER A 695 14.67 -6.80 -42.11
CA SER A 695 14.91 -5.38 -41.86
C SER A 695 16.42 -5.10 -41.68
N PRO A 696 16.95 -3.91 -42.05
CA PRO A 696 18.39 -3.63 -41.98
C PRO A 696 18.78 -2.66 -40.84
N ILE A 697 19.80 -3.00 -40.06
CA ILE A 697 20.63 -2.01 -39.33
C ILE A 697 22.12 -2.41 -39.41
N SER A 698 22.87 -1.55 -40.12
CA SER A 698 24.25 -1.08 -39.90
C SER A 698 25.30 -1.93 -39.16
N PHE A 699 26.51 -2.07 -39.76
CA PHE A 699 27.76 -1.87 -39.03
C PHE A 699 28.90 -1.33 -39.92
N LEU A 700 29.93 -0.79 -39.26
CA LEU A 700 31.01 0.08 -39.77
C LEU A 700 32.14 -0.66 -40.50
N SER A 701 32.95 0.09 -41.25
CA SER A 701 34.39 -0.20 -41.40
C SER A 701 35.19 1.10 -41.56
N ALA A 702 36.28 1.21 -40.81
CA ALA A 702 37.24 2.31 -40.87
C ALA A 702 38.65 1.78 -41.20
N SER A 703 39.54 2.63 -41.71
CA SER A 703 41.00 2.47 -41.58
C SER A 703 41.71 3.81 -41.86
N ASN A 704 42.84 4.02 -41.17
CA ASN A 704 43.50 5.32 -41.00
C ASN A 704 44.73 5.53 -41.89
N ALA A 705 45.06 6.80 -42.17
CA ALA A 705 46.40 7.42 -42.14
C ALA A 705 46.32 8.89 -42.64
N SER A 706 47.12 9.89 -42.23
CA SER A 706 47.88 10.15 -40.98
C SER A 706 48.45 11.60 -41.03
N TYR A 707 48.70 12.28 -39.88
CA TYR A 707 49.51 13.52 -39.63
C TYR A 707 49.39 14.76 -40.61
N ASN A 708 49.30 16.06 -40.24
CA ASN A 708 49.91 16.83 -39.15
C ASN A 708 49.48 18.34 -39.14
N THR A 709 49.78 19.04 -38.03
CA THR A 709 50.10 20.50 -37.87
C THR A 709 49.06 21.67 -37.92
N THR A 710 48.88 22.30 -36.73
CA THR A 710 48.91 23.76 -36.37
C THR A 710 47.74 24.75 -36.62
N GLY A 711 47.47 25.62 -35.61
CA GLY A 711 46.79 26.94 -35.76
C GLY A 711 45.57 27.20 -34.84
N THR A 712 45.72 27.38 -33.51
CA THR A 712 45.81 28.67 -32.75
C THR A 712 44.57 29.59 -32.64
N SER A 713 44.15 29.82 -31.37
CA SER A 713 43.78 31.12 -30.75
C SER A 713 42.33 31.69 -30.81
N ASN A 714 41.67 31.63 -29.64
CA ASN A 714 41.06 32.74 -28.88
C ASN A 714 39.67 33.39 -29.15
N GLN A 715 38.99 33.57 -28.00
CA GLN A 715 38.26 34.76 -27.51
C GLN A 715 36.71 34.90 -27.57
N LYS A 716 36.23 35.34 -26.41
CA LYS A 716 34.95 35.90 -25.89
C LYS A 716 35.39 36.85 -24.74
N PRO A 717 34.56 37.73 -24.13
CA PRO A 717 33.23 38.26 -24.48
C PRO A 717 33.08 39.80 -24.22
N GLY A 718 31.84 40.34 -24.31
CA GLY A 718 31.41 41.66 -23.78
C GLY A 718 30.54 42.45 -24.78
N SER A 719 29.27 42.85 -24.58
CA SER A 719 28.48 43.43 -23.46
C SER A 719 28.50 44.98 -23.40
N HIS A 720 27.34 45.63 -23.60
CA HIS A 720 26.85 46.95 -23.08
C HIS A 720 25.33 47.06 -23.43
N ARG A 721 24.39 46.98 -22.48
CA ARG A 721 23.56 48.07 -21.86
C ARG A 721 22.99 49.13 -22.84
N GLY A 722 21.69 49.48 -22.84
CA GLY A 722 20.52 49.13 -21.98
C GLY A 722 19.19 48.97 -22.78
N SER A 723 17.97 49.28 -22.31
CA SER A 723 17.54 49.91 -21.03
C SER A 723 16.08 49.50 -20.60
N ILE A 724 15.24 50.45 -20.14
CA ILE A 724 13.96 50.34 -19.38
C ILE A 724 12.87 51.22 -20.10
N VAL A 725 11.54 50.96 -20.17
CA VAL A 725 10.47 50.95 -19.11
C VAL A 725 9.24 50.07 -19.47
N SER A 726 8.65 49.49 -18.40
CA SER A 726 7.35 48.78 -18.19
C SER A 726 6.11 49.08 -19.08
N LEU A 727 5.33 48.03 -19.42
CA LEU A 727 3.88 47.90 -19.06
C LEU A 727 3.23 46.53 -19.42
N LYS A 728 2.44 46.00 -18.46
CA LYS A 728 1.34 45.00 -18.50
C LYS A 728 1.16 44.03 -19.71
N GLY A 729 1.20 42.72 -19.39
CA GLY A 729 0.04 41.80 -19.55
C GLY A 729 -0.36 41.27 -20.95
N ALA A 730 -0.53 39.94 -21.04
CA ALA A 730 -1.20 39.21 -22.13
C ALA A 730 -0.55 39.21 -23.54
N GLY A 731 0.48 38.35 -23.74
CA GLY A 731 1.02 38.08 -25.09
C GLY A 731 1.72 36.73 -25.32
N LEU A 732 2.05 35.97 -24.26
CA LEU A 732 3.04 34.90 -24.34
C LEU A 732 2.60 33.62 -25.09
N VAL A 733 1.29 33.43 -25.33
CA VAL A 733 0.75 32.24 -26.00
C VAL A 733 0.87 32.30 -27.53
N ARG A 734 0.94 33.50 -28.12
CA ARG A 734 0.96 33.65 -29.60
C ARG A 734 2.35 33.48 -30.20
N ALA A 735 3.42 33.84 -29.49
CA ALA A 735 4.79 33.79 -29.99
C ALA A 735 5.33 32.36 -30.20
N LYS A 736 5.06 31.42 -29.28
CA LYS A 736 5.49 30.02 -29.42
C LYS A 736 4.90 29.34 -30.66
N LYS A 737 3.57 29.49 -30.88
CA LYS A 737 2.90 28.91 -32.06
C LYS A 737 3.49 29.39 -33.40
N VAL A 738 4.00 30.62 -33.48
CA VAL A 738 4.61 31.13 -34.72
C VAL A 738 6.00 30.53 -34.96
N ALA A 739 6.80 30.31 -33.91
CA ALA A 739 8.09 29.63 -34.01
C ALA A 739 7.93 28.15 -34.41
N ASP A 740 6.97 27.44 -33.81
CA ASP A 740 6.70 26.04 -34.17
C ASP A 740 6.19 25.92 -35.62
N LEU A 741 5.36 26.87 -36.07
CA LEU A 741 4.91 26.95 -37.47
C LEU A 741 6.04 27.29 -38.46
N SER A 742 7.00 28.13 -38.09
CA SER A 742 8.14 28.44 -38.98
C SER A 742 9.08 27.24 -39.11
N HIS A 743 9.38 26.55 -38.00
CA HIS A 743 10.19 25.33 -38.02
C HIS A 743 9.49 24.19 -38.79
N LEU A 744 8.17 24.04 -38.64
CA LEU A 744 7.39 23.09 -39.44
C LEU A 744 7.37 23.46 -40.94
N ARG A 745 7.17 24.74 -41.27
CA ARG A 745 7.24 25.24 -42.67
C ARG A 745 8.60 25.06 -43.32
N GLN A 746 9.70 25.11 -42.57
CA GLN A 746 11.04 24.79 -43.09
C GLN A 746 11.27 23.27 -43.21
N ARG A 747 10.68 22.46 -42.32
CA ARG A 747 10.83 21.01 -42.33
C ARG A 747 10.03 20.30 -43.43
N VAL A 748 8.85 20.82 -43.81
CA VAL A 748 8.02 20.26 -44.90
C VAL A 748 8.76 20.14 -46.25
N PRO A 749 9.39 21.18 -46.81
CA PRO A 749 10.10 21.06 -48.09
C PRO A 749 11.32 20.13 -48.00
N HIS A 750 12.01 20.08 -46.86
CA HIS A 750 13.12 19.14 -46.66
C HIS A 750 12.62 17.68 -46.62
N LEU A 751 11.51 17.40 -45.95
CA LEU A 751 10.88 16.07 -45.97
C LEU A 751 10.34 15.71 -47.36
N GLN A 752 9.76 16.67 -48.10
CA GLN A 752 9.35 16.46 -49.50
C GLN A 752 10.55 16.16 -50.41
N GLN A 753 11.70 16.83 -50.20
CA GLN A 753 12.94 16.54 -50.92
C GLN A 753 13.49 15.14 -50.57
N GLN A 754 13.48 14.74 -49.29
CA GLN A 754 13.84 13.38 -48.88
C GLN A 754 12.92 12.33 -49.52
N VAL A 755 11.59 12.54 -49.51
CA VAL A 755 10.62 11.66 -50.17
C VAL A 755 10.84 11.60 -51.69
N ALA A 756 11.19 12.71 -52.34
CA ALA A 756 11.51 12.74 -53.76
C ALA A 756 12.81 11.97 -54.08
N MET A 757 13.85 12.09 -53.24
CA MET A 757 15.08 11.30 -53.36
C MET A 757 14.82 9.81 -53.13
N LEU A 758 14.02 9.43 -52.12
CA LEU A 758 13.62 8.05 -51.86
C LEU A 758 12.75 7.47 -53.00
N LYS A 759 11.86 8.26 -53.60
CA LYS A 759 11.09 7.84 -54.80
C LYS A 759 12.00 7.61 -56.00
N ARG A 760 13.00 8.47 -56.24
CA ARG A 760 14.01 8.27 -57.30
C ARG A 760 14.88 7.03 -57.04
N ALA A 761 15.39 6.87 -55.82
CA ALA A 761 16.17 5.69 -55.43
C ALA A 761 15.37 4.39 -55.59
N LYS A 762 14.08 4.39 -55.21
CA LYS A 762 13.15 3.27 -55.45
C LYS A 762 12.97 2.98 -56.95
N ALA A 763 12.81 4.00 -57.78
CA ALA A 763 12.68 3.83 -59.23
C ALA A 763 13.95 3.21 -59.85
N THR A 764 15.14 3.69 -59.47
CA THR A 764 16.43 3.12 -59.93
C THR A 764 16.61 1.68 -59.45
N ALA A 765 16.20 1.35 -58.22
CA ALA A 765 16.27 0.00 -57.68
C ALA A 765 15.27 -0.97 -58.34
N ILE A 766 14.10 -0.50 -58.75
CA ILE A 766 13.14 -1.29 -59.55
C ILE A 766 13.74 -1.56 -60.93
N LYS A 767 14.30 -0.53 -61.59
CA LYS A 767 14.92 -0.70 -62.91
C LYS A 767 16.09 -1.69 -62.89
N SER A 768 16.97 -1.63 -61.88
CA SER A 768 18.06 -2.60 -61.78
C SER A 768 17.58 -4.01 -61.40
N GLN A 769 16.45 -4.14 -60.69
CA GLN A 769 15.78 -5.42 -60.47
C GLN A 769 15.19 -5.99 -61.77
N GLU A 770 14.63 -5.16 -62.65
CA GLU A 770 14.14 -5.56 -63.97
C GLU A 770 15.29 -5.98 -64.89
N GLU A 771 16.38 -5.19 -64.96
CA GLU A 771 17.60 -5.54 -65.69
C GLU A 771 18.20 -6.87 -65.19
N GLN A 772 18.17 -7.16 -63.88
CA GLN A 772 18.59 -8.46 -63.34
C GLN A 772 17.62 -9.60 -63.65
N LYS A 773 16.30 -9.35 -63.72
CA LYS A 773 15.32 -10.37 -64.14
C LYS A 773 15.52 -10.73 -65.62
N GLU A 774 15.72 -9.74 -66.48
CA GLU A 774 15.97 -9.96 -67.91
C GLU A 774 17.29 -10.73 -68.13
N ALA A 775 18.34 -10.41 -67.36
CA ALA A 775 19.59 -11.18 -67.37
C ALA A 775 19.41 -12.64 -66.90
N LEU A 776 18.59 -12.87 -65.86
CA LEU A 776 18.24 -14.22 -65.40
C LEU A 776 17.43 -14.98 -66.46
N GLU A 777 16.48 -14.33 -67.13
CA GLU A 777 15.70 -14.94 -68.20
C GLU A 777 16.57 -15.31 -69.41
N LYS A 778 17.50 -14.44 -69.81
CA LYS A 778 18.53 -14.75 -70.83
C LYS A 778 19.33 -15.99 -70.44
N VAL A 779 19.88 -16.04 -69.22
CA VAL A 779 20.60 -17.23 -68.72
C VAL A 779 19.71 -18.48 -68.64
N GLN A 780 18.42 -18.35 -68.32
CA GLN A 780 17.44 -19.45 -68.32
C GLN A 780 17.22 -20.01 -69.74
N THR A 781 17.13 -19.15 -70.75
CA THR A 781 17.01 -19.56 -72.16
C THR A 781 18.30 -20.18 -72.70
N GLU A 782 19.47 -19.64 -72.35
CA GLU A 782 20.77 -20.24 -72.68
C GLU A 782 20.94 -21.62 -72.04
N LEU A 783 20.61 -21.78 -70.76
CA LEU A 783 20.64 -23.05 -70.04
C LEU A 783 19.69 -24.07 -70.69
N SER A 784 18.51 -23.63 -71.14
CA SER A 784 17.55 -24.48 -71.86
C SER A 784 18.10 -24.92 -73.22
N SER A 785 18.73 -24.01 -73.98
CA SER A 785 19.42 -24.30 -75.24
C SER A 785 20.61 -25.26 -75.08
N VAL A 786 21.46 -25.05 -74.06
CA VAL A 786 22.58 -25.95 -73.74
C VAL A 786 22.07 -27.32 -73.30
N THR A 787 20.98 -27.39 -72.52
CA THR A 787 20.35 -28.66 -72.12
C THR A 787 19.76 -29.40 -73.32
N GLY A 788 19.14 -28.68 -74.28
CA GLY A 788 18.68 -29.23 -75.55
C GLY A 788 19.84 -29.80 -76.39
N ARG A 789 20.93 -29.03 -76.56
CA ARG A 789 22.14 -29.47 -77.26
C ARG A 789 22.80 -30.69 -76.58
N LEU A 790 22.84 -30.73 -75.25
CA LEU A 790 23.34 -31.89 -74.49
C LEU A 790 22.45 -33.13 -74.71
N LYS A 791 21.13 -32.97 -74.79
CA LYS A 791 20.20 -34.07 -75.09
C LYS A 791 20.40 -34.61 -76.51
N ALA A 792 20.56 -33.73 -77.50
CA ALA A 792 20.87 -34.11 -78.88
C ALA A 792 22.25 -34.80 -78.99
N ALA A 793 23.28 -34.27 -78.32
CA ALA A 793 24.60 -34.90 -78.27
C ALA A 793 24.56 -36.30 -77.63
N LYS A 794 23.79 -36.50 -76.56
CA LYS A 794 23.57 -37.83 -75.95
C LYS A 794 22.89 -38.81 -76.92
N GLN A 795 21.88 -38.36 -77.68
CA GLN A 795 21.25 -39.18 -78.72
C GLN A 795 22.22 -39.51 -79.86
N HIS A 796 23.08 -38.57 -80.24
CA HIS A 796 24.12 -38.79 -81.26
C HIS A 796 25.17 -39.80 -80.80
N VAL A 797 25.66 -39.70 -79.55
CA VAL A 797 26.58 -40.68 -78.96
C VAL A 797 25.93 -42.07 -78.90
N GLN A 798 24.66 -42.16 -78.50
CA GLN A 798 23.92 -43.43 -78.46
C GLN A 798 23.80 -44.06 -79.86
N LYS A 799 23.59 -43.24 -80.90
CA LYS A 799 23.57 -43.71 -82.29
C LYS A 799 24.95 -44.21 -82.75
N LEU A 800 26.01 -43.45 -82.47
CA LEU A 800 27.39 -43.86 -82.74
C LEU A 800 27.80 -45.15 -82.00
N GLN A 801 27.26 -45.41 -80.81
CA GLN A 801 27.44 -46.68 -80.11
C GLN A 801 26.76 -47.83 -80.87
N THR A 802 25.50 -47.66 -81.30
CA THR A 802 24.80 -48.70 -82.09
C THR A 802 25.44 -48.94 -83.47
N ASP A 803 26.04 -47.92 -84.08
CA ASP A 803 26.70 -48.07 -85.38
C ASP A 803 28.13 -48.67 -85.22
N ASN A 804 28.83 -48.42 -84.11
CA ASN A 804 30.05 -49.17 -83.76
C ASN A 804 29.75 -50.66 -83.47
N GLU A 805 28.65 -50.98 -82.78
CA GLU A 805 28.25 -52.37 -82.55
C GLU A 805 27.89 -53.13 -83.85
N LYS A 806 27.42 -52.42 -84.89
CA LYS A 806 27.22 -52.99 -86.23
C LYS A 806 28.54 -53.20 -86.96
N LEU A 807 29.41 -52.18 -86.99
CA LEU A 807 30.72 -52.28 -87.63
C LEU A 807 31.60 -53.36 -86.98
N GLN A 808 31.52 -53.56 -85.67
CA GLN A 808 32.17 -54.68 -84.99
C GLN A 808 31.64 -56.05 -85.45
N LYS A 809 30.35 -56.16 -85.78
CA LYS A 809 29.75 -57.39 -86.36
C LYS A 809 30.16 -57.60 -87.82
N GLU A 810 30.29 -56.55 -88.62
CA GLU A 810 30.77 -56.63 -90.00
C GLU A 810 32.27 -56.96 -90.08
N VAL A 811 33.12 -56.35 -89.23
CA VAL A 811 34.55 -56.68 -89.14
C VAL A 811 34.77 -58.13 -88.69
N SER A 812 33.92 -58.67 -87.81
CA SER A 812 33.95 -60.10 -87.45
C SER A 812 33.44 -61.04 -88.55
N ALA A 813 32.71 -60.54 -89.56
CA ALA A 813 32.24 -61.33 -90.71
C ALA A 813 33.21 -61.30 -91.90
N VAL A 814 33.99 -60.23 -92.07
CA VAL A 814 34.90 -60.04 -93.22
C VAL A 814 36.27 -60.73 -93.03
N ASN A 815 36.68 -61.03 -91.81
CA ASN A 815 37.95 -61.74 -91.52
C ASN A 815 37.89 -63.27 -91.75
N SER A 816 37.04 -63.75 -92.66
CA SER A 816 36.82 -65.19 -92.89
C SER A 816 36.46 -65.57 -94.34
N SER A 817 37.12 -64.96 -95.34
CA SER A 817 37.06 -65.47 -96.73
C SER A 817 38.29 -65.14 -97.59
N SER A 818 39.02 -66.20 -97.94
CA SER A 818 39.77 -66.44 -99.20
C SER A 818 40.83 -65.45 -99.70
N GLY A 819 42.02 -65.99 -100.00
CA GLY A 819 43.01 -65.37 -100.89
C GLY A 819 43.51 -66.36 -101.96
N ALA A 820 44.41 -65.87 -102.83
CA ALA A 820 45.08 -66.57 -103.96
C ALA A 820 44.14 -66.99 -105.12
N SER A 821 44.48 -66.83 -106.41
CA SER A 821 45.76 -67.10 -107.08
C SER A 821 45.76 -66.65 -108.57
N LYS A 822 46.96 -66.37 -109.14
CA LYS A 822 47.51 -66.83 -110.46
C LYS A 822 46.69 -66.62 -111.78
N SER A 823 47.26 -66.39 -112.98
CA SER A 823 48.66 -66.24 -113.45
C SER A 823 48.68 -65.78 -114.93
N ASP A 824 49.77 -65.13 -115.37
CA ASP A 824 50.26 -64.97 -116.77
C ASP A 824 50.47 -66.34 -117.50
N PRO A 825 50.77 -66.48 -118.84
CA PRO A 825 51.51 -65.51 -119.69
C PRO A 825 51.30 -65.49 -121.25
N LYS A 826 52.13 -64.66 -121.92
CA LYS A 826 52.91 -64.85 -123.19
C LYS A 826 52.57 -64.13 -124.52
N ASP A 827 53.53 -63.28 -124.92
CA ASP A 827 54.17 -63.03 -126.24
C ASP A 827 53.36 -63.21 -127.56
N ASP A 828 53.14 -62.12 -128.31
CA ASP A 828 54.12 -61.58 -129.30
C ASP A 828 53.49 -60.40 -130.08
N GLY A 829 54.05 -59.19 -130.01
CA GLY A 829 53.38 -58.00 -130.59
C GLY A 829 54.11 -56.65 -130.43
N ASP A 830 55.43 -56.64 -130.55
CA ASP A 830 56.28 -55.47 -130.25
C ASP A 830 55.88 -54.17 -130.96
N SER A 831 55.80 -53.08 -130.17
CA SER A 831 55.71 -51.64 -130.52
C SER A 831 54.42 -50.93 -130.09
N GLN A 832 53.26 -51.60 -130.07
CA GLN A 832 52.02 -51.00 -129.54
C GLN A 832 51.93 -51.14 -128.02
N GLU A 833 52.37 -52.28 -127.47
CA GLU A 833 52.26 -52.58 -126.05
C GLU A 833 53.14 -51.67 -125.17
N ILE A 834 54.35 -51.31 -125.64
CA ILE A 834 55.21 -50.32 -124.95
C ILE A 834 54.50 -48.97 -124.82
N LYS A 835 53.80 -48.48 -125.85
CA LYS A 835 53.03 -47.23 -125.78
C LYS A 835 51.83 -47.33 -124.85
N VAL A 836 51.17 -48.50 -124.79
CA VAL A 836 50.07 -48.75 -123.85
C VAL A 836 50.57 -48.84 -122.40
N LEU A 837 51.73 -49.46 -122.17
CA LEU A 837 52.37 -49.53 -120.85
C LEU A 837 52.91 -48.16 -120.42
N GLU A 838 53.49 -47.37 -121.32
CA GLU A 838 53.91 -45.99 -121.06
C GLU A 838 52.71 -45.08 -120.74
N ALA A 839 51.60 -45.23 -121.47
CA ALA A 839 50.34 -44.55 -121.16
C ALA A 839 49.76 -44.98 -119.80
N LYS A 840 49.74 -46.29 -119.49
CA LYS A 840 49.32 -46.84 -118.19
C LYS A 840 50.22 -46.35 -117.05
N LEU A 841 51.54 -46.29 -117.26
CA LEU A 841 52.51 -45.75 -116.30
C LEU A 841 52.28 -44.26 -116.08
N LYS A 842 52.01 -43.49 -117.14
CA LYS A 842 51.69 -42.06 -117.04
C LYS A 842 50.37 -41.81 -116.29
N VAL A 843 49.33 -42.62 -116.56
CA VAL A 843 48.07 -42.60 -115.80
C VAL A 843 48.33 -42.96 -114.34
N ALA A 844 49.00 -44.08 -114.05
CA ALA A 844 49.35 -44.50 -112.70
C ALA A 844 50.21 -43.45 -111.95
N ASN A 845 51.15 -42.77 -112.62
CA ASN A 845 51.97 -41.72 -112.02
C ASN A 845 51.16 -40.43 -111.77
N SER A 846 50.24 -40.06 -112.67
CA SER A 846 49.29 -38.97 -112.43
C SER A 846 48.32 -39.28 -111.29
N GLU A 847 47.90 -40.54 -111.15
CA GLU A 847 47.03 -40.99 -110.08
C GLU A 847 47.78 -41.06 -108.75
N ALA A 848 49.02 -41.57 -108.74
CA ALA A 848 49.91 -41.52 -107.57
C ALA A 848 50.19 -40.06 -107.16
N SER A 849 50.33 -39.14 -108.13
CA SER A 849 50.46 -37.70 -107.86
C SER A 849 49.17 -37.12 -107.28
N ARG A 850 47.99 -37.54 -107.75
CA ARG A 850 46.67 -37.15 -107.21
C ARG A 850 46.50 -37.67 -105.79
N GLN A 851 46.82 -38.93 -105.53
CA GLN A 851 46.78 -39.57 -104.21
C GLN A 851 47.80 -38.95 -103.26
N ALA A 852 49.00 -38.59 -103.73
CA ALA A 852 49.97 -37.85 -102.92
C ALA A 852 49.48 -36.43 -102.59
N ALA A 853 48.80 -35.74 -103.50
CA ALA A 853 48.16 -34.45 -103.22
C ALA A 853 46.99 -34.60 -102.22
N SER A 854 46.19 -35.67 -102.34
CA SER A 854 45.13 -36.01 -101.38
C SER A 854 45.70 -36.37 -100.00
N ALA A 855 46.85 -37.05 -99.94
CA ALA A 855 47.52 -37.37 -98.69
C ALA A 855 48.12 -36.12 -98.02
N ARG A 856 48.66 -35.17 -98.80
CA ARG A 856 49.14 -33.87 -98.28
C ARG A 856 48.00 -33.01 -97.73
N THR A 857 46.86 -32.95 -98.43
CA THR A 857 45.68 -32.21 -97.95
C THR A 857 45.10 -32.85 -96.70
N LEU A 858 44.87 -34.17 -96.69
CA LEU A 858 44.45 -34.89 -95.47
C LEU A 858 45.45 -34.73 -94.30
N LYS A 859 46.76 -34.63 -94.58
CA LYS A 859 47.76 -34.34 -93.54
C LYS A 859 47.62 -32.91 -92.99
N SER A 860 47.47 -31.92 -93.86
CA SER A 860 47.21 -30.53 -93.48
C SER A 860 45.92 -30.39 -92.66
N ASP A 861 44.86 -31.10 -93.06
CA ASP A 861 43.58 -31.11 -92.33
C ASP A 861 43.74 -31.76 -90.96
N ASN A 862 44.48 -32.88 -90.86
CA ASN A 862 44.77 -33.56 -89.59
C ASN A 862 45.64 -32.70 -88.66
N GLU A 863 46.65 -32.01 -89.19
CA GLU A 863 47.44 -31.01 -88.44
C GLU A 863 46.54 -29.87 -87.93
N SER A 864 45.61 -29.37 -88.75
CA SER A 864 44.64 -28.34 -88.34
C SER A 864 43.67 -28.82 -87.26
N LEU A 865 43.24 -30.09 -87.32
CA LEU A 865 42.35 -30.71 -86.33
C LEU A 865 43.08 -30.96 -85.01
N GLN A 866 44.36 -31.36 -85.05
CA GLN A 866 45.19 -31.49 -83.86
C GLN A 866 45.39 -30.13 -83.16
N GLU A 867 45.60 -29.06 -83.92
CA GLU A 867 45.68 -27.71 -83.35
C GLU A 867 44.33 -27.23 -82.80
N GLN A 868 43.21 -27.53 -83.45
CA GLN A 868 41.88 -27.27 -82.88
C GLN A 868 41.64 -28.04 -81.58
N ILE A 869 42.02 -29.31 -81.51
CA ILE A 869 41.94 -30.13 -80.29
C ILE A 869 42.78 -29.50 -79.18
N ARG A 870 44.02 -29.10 -79.46
CA ARG A 870 44.91 -28.44 -78.50
C ARG A 870 44.29 -27.15 -77.94
N ASN A 871 43.78 -26.28 -78.81
CA ASN A 871 43.12 -25.04 -78.40
C ASN A 871 41.84 -25.30 -77.57
N LEU A 872 41.06 -26.33 -77.88
CA LEU A 872 39.91 -26.74 -77.07
C LEU A 872 40.35 -27.28 -75.70
N GLN A 873 41.46 -28.02 -75.64
CA GLN A 873 42.03 -28.56 -74.40
C GLN A 873 42.54 -27.45 -73.49
N ASP A 874 43.24 -26.45 -74.04
CA ASP A 874 43.68 -25.30 -73.27
C ASP A 874 42.50 -24.43 -72.81
N ARG A 875 41.46 -24.26 -73.64
CA ARG A 875 40.20 -23.60 -73.23
C ARG A 875 39.50 -24.36 -72.10
N MET A 876 39.47 -25.70 -72.16
CA MET A 876 38.93 -26.55 -71.10
C MET A 876 39.72 -26.37 -69.79
N ASN A 877 41.06 -26.43 -69.86
CA ASN A 877 41.95 -26.22 -68.71
C ASN A 877 41.74 -24.84 -68.05
N HIS A 878 41.48 -23.79 -68.83
CA HIS A 878 41.15 -22.47 -68.28
C HIS A 878 39.78 -22.47 -67.57
N LEU A 879 38.75 -23.04 -68.21
CA LEU A 879 37.41 -23.15 -67.62
C LEU A 879 37.40 -24.00 -66.34
N GLU A 880 38.22 -25.06 -66.26
CA GLU A 880 38.38 -25.87 -65.04
C GLU A 880 38.99 -25.07 -63.88
N ARG A 881 40.03 -24.25 -64.13
CA ARG A 881 40.60 -23.36 -63.12
C ARG A 881 39.57 -22.34 -62.63
N ASP A 882 38.83 -21.74 -63.56
CA ASP A 882 37.74 -20.80 -63.29
C ASP A 882 36.65 -21.41 -62.41
N VAL A 883 36.19 -22.61 -62.75
CA VAL A 883 35.19 -23.37 -61.98
C VAL A 883 35.72 -23.71 -60.59
N ASN A 884 37.00 -24.08 -60.46
CA ASN A 884 37.59 -24.39 -59.17
C ASN A 884 37.74 -23.13 -58.28
N GLN A 885 38.14 -21.99 -58.85
CA GLN A 885 38.16 -20.72 -58.13
C GLN A 885 36.75 -20.29 -57.68
N LYS A 886 35.76 -20.38 -58.56
CA LYS A 886 34.34 -20.11 -58.24
C LYS A 886 33.82 -21.05 -57.14
N ARG A 887 34.19 -22.34 -57.17
CA ARG A 887 33.88 -23.32 -56.12
C ARG A 887 34.47 -22.93 -54.76
N ASN A 888 35.75 -22.52 -54.73
CA ASN A 888 36.42 -22.09 -53.50
C ASN A 888 35.80 -20.79 -52.94
N LEU A 889 35.42 -19.85 -53.79
CA LEU A 889 34.71 -18.64 -53.38
C LEU A 889 33.32 -18.96 -52.79
N LEU A 890 32.55 -19.83 -53.43
CA LEU A 890 31.26 -20.28 -52.93
C LEU A 890 31.37 -21.01 -51.59
N GLU A 891 32.39 -21.84 -51.39
CA GLU A 891 32.60 -22.52 -50.10
C GLU A 891 33.04 -21.52 -49.01
N SER A 892 33.89 -20.54 -49.34
CA SER A 892 34.23 -19.44 -48.42
C SER A 892 32.99 -18.62 -48.02
N GLN A 893 32.12 -18.29 -48.98
CA GLN A 893 30.84 -17.62 -48.71
C GLN A 893 29.90 -18.49 -47.87
N ARG A 894 29.86 -19.82 -48.11
CA ARG A 894 29.06 -20.77 -47.34
C ARG A 894 29.51 -20.86 -45.87
N ILE A 895 30.83 -20.89 -45.63
CA ILE A 895 31.41 -20.89 -44.28
C ILE A 895 31.09 -19.57 -43.57
N LYS A 896 31.25 -18.42 -44.24
CA LYS A 896 30.88 -17.10 -43.70
C LYS A 896 29.39 -17.00 -43.36
N LEU A 897 28.52 -17.49 -44.24
CA LEU A 897 27.06 -17.50 -44.01
C LEU A 897 26.69 -18.42 -42.84
N LYS A 898 27.33 -19.59 -42.70
CA LYS A 898 27.14 -20.47 -41.54
C LYS A 898 27.58 -19.78 -40.25
N HIS A 899 28.74 -19.14 -40.23
CA HIS A 899 29.24 -18.43 -39.06
C HIS A 899 28.31 -17.27 -38.65
N ALA A 900 27.84 -16.47 -39.62
CA ALA A 900 26.85 -15.41 -39.37
C ALA A 900 25.51 -15.97 -38.85
N GLN A 901 25.06 -17.12 -39.37
CA GLN A 901 23.87 -17.80 -38.88
C GLN A 901 24.04 -18.31 -37.44
N ASP A 902 25.22 -18.84 -37.10
CA ASP A 902 25.51 -19.34 -35.75
C ASP A 902 25.67 -18.18 -34.75
N ILE A 903 26.24 -17.04 -35.14
CA ILE A 903 26.23 -15.78 -34.36
C ILE A 903 24.77 -15.32 -34.13
N SER A 904 23.96 -15.27 -35.17
CA SER A 904 22.55 -14.85 -35.07
C SER A 904 21.73 -15.76 -34.14
N LYS A 905 22.03 -17.07 -34.09
CA LYS A 905 21.43 -17.99 -33.10
C LYS A 905 21.92 -17.70 -31.67
N THR A 906 23.21 -17.44 -31.47
CA THR A 906 23.72 -17.07 -30.14
C THR A 906 23.14 -15.76 -29.65
N ASP A 907 22.95 -14.78 -30.53
CA ASP A 907 22.33 -13.50 -30.19
C ASP A 907 20.83 -13.66 -29.88
N ALA A 908 20.10 -14.50 -30.61
CA ALA A 908 18.73 -14.86 -30.29
C ALA A 908 18.61 -15.50 -28.89
N ASN A 909 19.47 -16.49 -28.58
CA ASN A 909 19.52 -17.13 -27.26
C ASN A 909 19.87 -16.12 -26.15
N ASN A 910 20.82 -15.20 -26.40
CA ASN A 910 21.17 -14.13 -25.45
C ASN A 910 20.00 -13.17 -25.22
N VAL A 911 19.23 -12.84 -26.26
CA VAL A 911 18.01 -12.02 -26.15
C VAL A 911 16.93 -12.73 -25.34
N GLU A 912 16.72 -14.04 -25.53
CA GLU A 912 15.80 -14.83 -24.71
C GLU A 912 16.25 -14.90 -23.23
N GLU A 913 17.54 -15.06 -22.96
CA GLU A 913 18.10 -15.03 -21.60
C GLU A 913 17.92 -13.65 -20.94
N LEU A 914 18.10 -12.56 -21.69
CA LEU A 914 17.81 -11.21 -21.21
C LEU A 914 16.32 -10.98 -20.99
N GLN A 915 15.45 -11.48 -21.88
CA GLN A 915 14.00 -11.35 -21.76
C GLN A 915 13.45 -12.11 -20.53
N THR A 916 13.98 -13.31 -20.25
CA THR A 916 13.63 -14.07 -19.04
C THR A 916 14.15 -13.40 -17.76
N LYS A 917 15.37 -12.83 -17.76
CA LYS A 917 15.87 -11.99 -16.65
C LYS A 917 15.00 -10.75 -16.41
N VAL A 918 14.57 -10.06 -17.48
CA VAL A 918 13.66 -8.89 -17.36
C VAL A 918 12.30 -9.29 -16.81
N LYS A 919 11.72 -10.43 -17.24
CA LYS A 919 10.48 -10.98 -16.65
C LYS A 919 10.65 -11.25 -15.15
N LEU A 920 11.70 -11.96 -14.75
CA LEU A 920 11.98 -12.27 -13.34
C LEU A 920 12.20 -11.02 -12.47
N LEU A 921 12.93 -10.02 -12.98
CA LEU A 921 13.10 -8.73 -12.28
C LEU A 921 11.78 -7.96 -12.16
N THR A 922 10.92 -8.02 -13.18
CA THR A 922 9.59 -7.40 -13.16
C THR A 922 8.68 -8.08 -12.14
N GLU A 923 8.69 -9.41 -12.07
CA GLU A 923 7.98 -10.17 -11.05
C GLU A 923 8.47 -9.87 -9.63
N ASN A 924 9.79 -9.78 -9.43
CA ASN A 924 10.36 -9.43 -8.13
C ASN A 924 10.04 -7.97 -7.72
N MET A 925 10.05 -7.04 -8.66
CA MET A 925 9.57 -5.67 -8.45
C MET A 925 8.08 -5.65 -8.04
N ASN A 926 7.24 -6.45 -8.72
CA ASN A 926 5.82 -6.56 -8.38
C ASN A 926 5.60 -7.20 -6.99
N LYS A 927 6.35 -8.24 -6.62
CA LYS A 927 6.33 -8.83 -5.27
C LYS A 927 6.71 -7.81 -4.20
N SER A 928 7.79 -7.06 -4.41
CA SER A 928 8.22 -5.97 -3.52
C SER A 928 7.16 -4.85 -3.41
N LYS A 929 6.53 -4.47 -4.53
CA LYS A 929 5.41 -3.51 -4.54
C LYS A 929 4.22 -4.01 -3.71
N VAL A 930 3.83 -5.28 -3.82
CA VAL A 930 2.74 -5.87 -3.01
C VAL A 930 3.11 -5.89 -1.51
N GLN A 931 4.36 -6.22 -1.16
CA GLN A 931 4.84 -6.15 0.22
C GLN A 931 4.81 -4.71 0.76
N MET A 932 5.24 -3.74 -0.04
CA MET A 932 5.21 -2.32 0.30
C MET A 932 3.78 -1.81 0.52
N GLU A 933 2.82 -2.16 -0.35
CA GLU A 933 1.41 -1.81 -0.17
C GLU A 933 0.78 -2.50 1.06
N SER A 934 1.19 -3.73 1.38
CA SER A 934 0.80 -4.41 2.63
C SER A 934 1.34 -3.70 3.88
N LEU A 935 2.60 -3.25 3.85
CA LEU A 935 3.22 -2.47 4.92
C LEU A 935 2.56 -1.10 5.07
N LYS A 936 2.26 -0.39 3.98
CA LYS A 936 1.50 0.87 4.01
C LYS A 936 0.13 0.68 4.64
N LYS A 937 -0.61 -0.37 4.26
CA LYS A 937 -1.93 -0.68 4.86
C LYS A 937 -1.81 -0.92 6.36
N ARG A 938 -0.84 -1.73 6.81
CA ARG A 938 -0.57 -1.94 8.25
C ARG A 938 -0.20 -0.65 8.97
N LEU A 939 0.64 0.19 8.38
CA LEU A 939 0.98 1.50 8.94
C LEU A 939 -0.26 2.41 9.07
N THR A 940 -1.11 2.47 8.05
CA THR A 940 -2.35 3.27 8.12
C THR A 940 -3.36 2.75 9.14
N LEU A 941 -3.38 1.44 9.41
CA LEU A 941 -4.20 0.86 10.50
C LEU A 941 -3.60 1.21 11.86
N ALA A 942 -2.30 0.99 12.07
CA ALA A 942 -1.61 1.35 13.30
C ALA A 942 -1.69 2.86 13.61
N MET A 943 -1.69 3.73 12.59
CA MET A 943 -1.92 5.17 12.76
C MET A 943 -3.36 5.50 13.19
N LYS A 944 -4.36 4.74 12.71
CA LYS A 944 -5.75 4.89 13.15
C LYS A 944 -5.95 4.37 14.57
N GLU A 945 -5.49 3.16 14.85
CA GLU A 945 -5.52 2.57 16.20
C GLU A 945 -4.81 3.49 17.20
N LYS A 946 -3.62 4.01 16.86
CA LYS A 946 -2.92 5.01 17.68
C LYS A 946 -3.79 6.25 17.93
N LYS A 947 -4.41 6.82 16.90
CA LYS A 947 -5.29 7.99 17.02
C LYS A 947 -6.51 7.70 17.90
N GLU A 948 -7.12 6.53 17.74
CA GLU A 948 -8.25 6.06 18.54
C GLU A 948 -7.86 5.88 20.03
N TYR A 949 -6.64 5.38 20.33
CA TYR A 949 -6.12 5.34 21.71
C TYR A 949 -5.77 6.74 22.26
N GLU A 950 -5.23 7.66 21.46
CA GLU A 950 -4.98 9.04 21.87
C GLU A 950 -6.31 9.78 22.15
N GLU A 951 -7.33 9.62 21.31
CA GLU A 951 -8.67 10.18 21.50
C GLU A 951 -9.37 9.58 22.73
N SER A 952 -9.38 8.25 22.88
CA SER A 952 -9.99 7.58 24.04
C SER A 952 -9.26 7.90 25.36
N GLY A 953 -7.94 8.07 25.34
CA GLY A 953 -7.15 8.51 26.49
C GLY A 953 -7.48 9.95 26.92
N LEU A 954 -7.67 10.85 25.95
CA LEU A 954 -8.12 12.23 26.21
C LEU A 954 -9.56 12.27 26.71
N GLU A 955 -10.46 11.46 26.15
CA GLU A 955 -11.87 11.38 26.57
C GLU A 955 -12.00 10.82 28.00
N SER A 956 -11.21 9.81 28.38
CA SER A 956 -11.13 9.31 29.76
C SER A 956 -10.59 10.36 30.72
N ALA A 957 -9.50 11.07 30.34
CA ALA A 957 -8.92 12.12 31.18
C ALA A 957 -9.85 13.33 31.35
N LEU A 958 -10.60 13.70 30.31
CA LEU A 958 -11.64 14.73 30.38
C LEU A 958 -12.80 14.29 31.27
N SER A 959 -13.25 13.03 31.16
CA SER A 959 -14.31 12.47 32.01
C SER A 959 -13.90 12.40 33.48
N GLU A 960 -12.66 12.03 33.79
CA GLU A 960 -12.10 12.04 35.14
C GLU A 960 -11.98 13.47 35.70
N LEU A 961 -11.55 14.43 34.87
CA LEU A 961 -11.47 15.85 35.26
C LEU A 961 -12.86 16.45 35.50
N GLU A 962 -13.83 16.15 34.64
CA GLU A 962 -15.22 16.58 34.81
C GLU A 962 -15.83 15.97 36.07
N ALA A 963 -15.66 14.67 36.31
CA ALA A 963 -16.14 14.01 37.52
C ALA A 963 -15.51 14.61 38.80
N SER A 964 -14.21 14.91 38.78
CA SER A 964 -13.50 15.58 39.87
C SER A 964 -14.03 17.00 40.10
N ALA A 965 -14.24 17.78 39.04
CA ALA A 965 -14.82 19.12 39.13
C ALA A 965 -16.26 19.10 39.66
N GLN A 966 -17.10 18.16 39.19
CA GLN A 966 -18.46 17.95 39.70
C GLN A 966 -18.45 17.56 41.19
N GLN A 967 -17.53 16.68 41.61
CA GLN A 967 -17.36 16.32 43.03
C GLN A 967 -16.94 17.51 43.89
N GLN A 968 -15.99 18.35 43.42
CA GLN A 968 -15.59 19.57 44.13
C GLN A 968 -16.74 20.58 44.24
N LEU A 969 -17.51 20.79 43.17
CA LEU A 969 -18.69 21.65 43.19
C LEU A 969 -19.77 21.12 44.14
N HIS A 970 -19.99 19.80 44.19
CA HIS A 970 -20.93 19.18 45.12
C HIS A 970 -20.45 19.29 46.58
N ALA A 971 -19.15 19.13 46.84
CA ALA A 971 -18.56 19.32 48.16
C ALA A 971 -18.70 20.77 48.65
N LEU A 972 -18.46 21.75 47.77
CA LEU A 972 -18.69 23.17 48.07
C LEU A 972 -20.18 23.50 48.27
N ALA A 973 -21.07 22.94 47.46
CA ALA A 973 -22.52 23.11 47.61
C ALA A 973 -23.00 22.59 48.97
N THR A 974 -22.65 21.35 49.33
CA THR A 974 -23.01 20.75 50.63
C THR A 974 -22.37 21.47 51.82
N GLN A 975 -21.14 21.97 51.69
CA GLN A 975 -20.53 22.81 52.72
C GLN A 975 -21.28 24.15 52.87
N SER A 976 -21.71 24.76 51.76
CA SER A 976 -22.48 26.02 51.78
C SER A 976 -23.87 25.82 52.39
N GLU A 977 -24.53 24.70 52.10
CA GLU A 977 -25.83 24.33 52.67
C GLU A 977 -25.72 24.12 54.18
N ALA A 978 -24.74 23.34 54.65
CA ALA A 978 -24.47 23.16 56.07
C ALA A 978 -24.14 24.47 56.80
N ALA A 979 -23.40 25.39 56.16
CA ALA A 979 -23.12 26.71 56.72
C ALA A 979 -24.37 27.60 56.79
N ILE A 980 -25.24 27.54 55.77
CA ILE A 980 -26.54 28.24 55.75
C ILE A 980 -27.47 27.69 56.82
N ASP A 981 -27.53 26.38 57.02
CA ASP A 981 -28.39 25.76 58.04
C ASP A 981 -27.88 26.04 59.46
N ALA A 982 -26.57 26.02 59.70
CA ALA A 982 -26.00 26.47 60.97
C ALA A 982 -26.24 27.97 61.24
N ALA A 983 -26.31 28.81 60.19
CA ALA A 983 -26.68 30.22 60.32
C ALA A 983 -28.20 30.39 60.60
N ARG A 984 -29.06 29.59 59.94
CA ARG A 984 -30.50 29.52 60.21
C ARG A 984 -30.78 29.08 61.64
N GLU A 985 -30.12 28.02 62.13
CA GLU A 985 -30.26 27.55 63.51
C GLU A 985 -29.91 28.66 64.51
N LYS A 986 -28.76 29.31 64.35
CA LYS A 986 -28.34 30.45 65.18
C LYS A 986 -29.35 31.61 65.13
N LEU A 987 -29.91 31.91 63.96
CA LEU A 987 -30.95 32.93 63.81
C LEU A 987 -32.23 32.54 64.56
N THR A 988 -32.69 31.30 64.44
CA THR A 988 -33.88 30.82 65.19
C THR A 988 -33.64 30.83 66.70
N ALA A 989 -32.44 30.46 67.18
CA ALA A 989 -32.07 30.53 68.59
C ALA A 989 -31.98 31.96 69.13
N ALA A 990 -31.56 32.93 68.30
CA ALA A 990 -31.61 34.35 68.64
C ALA A 990 -33.05 34.88 68.68
N GLN A 991 -33.89 34.45 67.73
CA GLN A 991 -35.31 34.81 67.67
C GLN A 991 -36.08 34.25 68.89
N THR A 992 -35.86 33.00 69.29
CA THR A 992 -36.51 32.42 70.49
C THR A 992 -36.08 33.13 71.78
N ARG A 993 -34.79 33.49 71.92
CA ARG A 993 -34.34 34.35 73.03
C ARG A 993 -35.03 35.72 73.02
N LEU A 994 -35.20 36.33 71.85
CA LEU A 994 -35.88 37.62 71.73
C LEU A 994 -37.38 37.52 72.07
N THR A 995 -38.07 36.44 71.70
CA THR A 995 -39.46 36.20 72.11
C THR A 995 -39.58 35.90 73.61
N GLN A 996 -38.61 35.22 74.22
CA GLN A 996 -38.52 35.06 75.68
C GLN A 996 -38.38 36.42 76.38
N PHE A 997 -37.45 37.29 75.96
CA PHE A 997 -37.33 38.65 76.52
C PHE A 997 -38.61 39.48 76.35
N HIS A 998 -39.26 39.41 75.19
CA HIS A 998 -40.55 40.08 74.97
C HIS A 998 -41.64 39.55 75.92
N SER A 999 -41.71 38.23 76.11
CA SER A 999 -42.63 37.60 77.07
C SER A 999 -42.36 38.05 78.51
N MET A 1000 -41.09 38.09 78.92
CA MET A 1000 -40.66 38.59 80.23
C MET A 1000 -41.13 40.03 80.49
N VAL A 1001 -40.89 40.94 79.54
CA VAL A 1001 -41.35 42.34 79.66
C VAL A 1001 -42.87 42.42 79.73
N LYS A 1002 -43.60 41.59 78.97
CA LYS A 1002 -45.07 41.54 78.97
C LYS A 1002 -45.67 40.96 80.25
N ILE A 1003 -45.02 39.99 80.90
CA ILE A 1003 -45.47 39.42 82.17
C ILE A 1003 -45.11 40.37 83.32
N LEU A 1004 -43.89 40.93 83.33
CA LEU A 1004 -43.45 41.89 84.34
C LEU A 1004 -44.35 43.14 84.34
N SER A 1005 -44.62 43.74 83.18
CA SER A 1005 -45.50 44.91 83.07
C SER A 1005 -46.92 44.64 83.58
N LYS A 1006 -47.50 43.46 83.29
CA LYS A 1006 -48.80 43.06 83.85
C LYS A 1006 -48.77 42.96 85.37
N GLU A 1007 -47.78 42.28 85.95
CA GLU A 1007 -47.71 42.11 87.41
C GLU A 1007 -47.36 43.41 88.13
N LEU A 1008 -46.59 44.31 87.51
CA LEU A 1008 -46.39 45.68 88.00
C LEU A 1008 -47.72 46.45 88.10
N VAL A 1009 -48.56 46.40 87.05
CA VAL A 1009 -49.90 47.02 87.08
C VAL A 1009 -50.74 46.41 88.21
N SER A 1010 -50.86 45.08 88.26
CA SER A 1010 -51.58 44.35 89.32
C SER A 1010 -51.08 44.67 90.74
N ARG A 1011 -49.79 44.95 90.92
CA ARG A 1011 -49.21 45.39 92.20
C ARG A 1011 -49.56 46.84 92.53
N THR A 1012 -49.46 47.76 91.57
CA THR A 1012 -49.86 49.15 91.79
C THR A 1012 -51.36 49.28 92.07
N GLU A 1013 -52.20 48.44 91.47
CA GLU A 1013 -53.64 48.38 91.75
C GLU A 1013 -53.93 47.85 93.16
N ARG A 1014 -53.26 46.76 93.58
CA ARG A 1014 -53.32 46.28 94.97
C ARG A 1014 -52.83 47.31 95.98
N ALA A 1015 -51.75 48.02 95.68
CA ALA A 1015 -51.24 49.10 96.54
C ALA A 1015 -52.22 50.28 96.62
N ARG A 1016 -52.82 50.70 95.49
CA ARG A 1016 -53.88 51.72 95.47
C ARG A 1016 -55.14 51.27 96.20
N ALA A 1017 -55.46 49.97 96.20
CA ALA A 1017 -56.57 49.41 96.97
C ALA A 1017 -56.29 49.49 98.48
N LYS A 1018 -55.12 48.99 98.93
CA LYS A 1018 -54.68 49.13 100.34
C LYS A 1018 -54.59 50.59 100.80
N MET A 1019 -54.14 51.50 99.93
CA MET A 1019 -54.11 52.94 100.24
C MET A 1019 -55.52 53.55 100.34
N ARG A 1020 -56.51 53.04 99.59
CA ARG A 1020 -57.92 53.45 99.75
C ARG A 1020 -58.53 52.90 101.03
N GLU A 1021 -58.18 51.67 101.42
CA GLU A 1021 -58.57 51.02 102.67
C GLU A 1021 -57.98 51.76 103.88
N ALA A 1022 -56.66 51.93 103.94
CA ALA A 1022 -55.98 52.68 105.01
C ALA A 1022 -56.46 54.15 105.10
N LYS A 1023 -56.84 54.78 103.98
CA LYS A 1023 -57.42 56.14 103.98
C LYS A 1023 -58.89 56.17 104.46
N ALA A 1024 -59.63 55.06 104.33
CA ALA A 1024 -60.95 54.91 104.95
C ALA A 1024 -60.85 54.68 106.46
N ASP A 1025 -59.82 53.96 106.91
CA ASP A 1025 -59.57 53.72 108.34
C ASP A 1025 -59.05 54.98 109.05
N LEU A 1026 -58.12 55.72 108.44
CA LEU A 1026 -57.62 57.00 108.98
C LEU A 1026 -58.75 58.05 109.08
N GLY A 1027 -59.77 57.96 108.20
CA GLY A 1027 -60.96 58.82 108.23
C GLY A 1027 -61.87 58.62 109.45
N ARG A 1028 -61.63 57.61 110.30
CA ARG A 1028 -62.40 57.36 111.52
C ARG A 1028 -61.73 57.87 112.81
N SER A 1029 -60.49 58.35 112.76
CA SER A 1029 -59.71 58.74 113.94
C SER A 1029 -59.26 60.21 113.93
N GLN A 1030 -60.17 61.12 113.58
CA GLN A 1030 -59.90 62.57 113.61
C GLN A 1030 -61.10 63.35 114.19
N ARG A 1031 -61.35 63.14 115.49
CA ARG A 1031 -62.29 63.93 116.33
C ARG A 1031 -61.78 64.07 117.77
N GLU A 1032 -60.62 64.68 117.94
CA GLU A 1032 -60.21 65.31 119.21
C GLU A 1032 -59.07 66.28 118.90
N GLY A 1033 -59.44 67.51 118.52
CA GLY A 1033 -58.51 68.62 118.41
C GLY A 1033 -58.56 69.42 119.70
N ASP A 1034 -57.45 69.52 120.41
CA ASP A 1034 -57.37 70.22 121.70
C ASP A 1034 -57.58 71.74 121.51
N PRO A 1035 -58.71 72.31 121.98
CA PRO A 1035 -59.03 73.72 121.75
C PRO A 1035 -58.25 74.66 122.67
N ALA A 1036 -57.34 74.17 123.53
CA ALA A 1036 -56.45 74.99 124.33
C ALA A 1036 -55.32 75.61 123.49
N LEU A 1037 -54.71 74.83 122.59
CA LEU A 1037 -53.55 75.27 121.81
C LEU A 1037 -53.92 76.34 120.76
N GLN A 1038 -55.07 76.17 120.09
CA GLN A 1038 -55.59 77.17 119.15
C GLN A 1038 -55.85 78.52 119.84
N ARG A 1039 -56.49 78.51 121.01
CA ARG A 1039 -56.77 79.74 121.77
C ARG A 1039 -55.52 80.41 122.36
N ALA A 1040 -54.45 79.65 122.62
CA ALA A 1040 -53.16 80.20 123.02
C ALA A 1040 -52.47 80.90 121.83
N ALA A 1041 -52.48 80.27 120.65
CA ALA A 1041 -51.96 80.87 119.41
C ALA A 1041 -52.74 82.13 119.00
N ASP A 1042 -54.07 82.10 119.09
CA ASP A 1042 -54.91 83.27 118.77
C ASP A 1042 -54.67 84.44 119.74
N LYS A 1043 -54.50 84.18 121.05
CA LYS A 1043 -54.13 85.23 122.02
C LYS A 1043 -52.70 85.73 121.89
N ALA A 1044 -51.75 84.88 121.48
CA ALA A 1044 -50.39 85.31 121.17
C ALA A 1044 -50.36 86.25 119.95
N ARG A 1045 -51.20 85.97 118.93
CA ARG A 1045 -51.40 86.82 117.75
C ARG A 1045 -51.91 88.22 118.15
N ASP A 1046 -52.94 88.29 118.99
CA ASP A 1046 -53.52 89.56 119.46
C ASP A 1046 -52.58 90.38 120.38
N ILE A 1047 -51.72 89.74 121.18
CA ILE A 1047 -50.82 90.42 122.12
C ILE A 1047 -49.54 90.95 121.44
N LEU A 1048 -49.02 90.24 120.44
CA LEU A 1048 -47.74 90.57 119.79
C LEU A 1048 -47.89 91.37 118.49
N ASN A 1049 -49.13 91.52 117.98
CA ASN A 1049 -49.45 92.32 116.78
C ASN A 1049 -48.63 91.90 115.54
N LEU A 1050 -48.48 90.58 115.36
CA LEU A 1050 -47.81 89.92 114.24
C LEU A 1050 -48.81 89.21 113.33
N SER A 1051 -48.51 89.08 112.04
CA SER A 1051 -49.42 88.46 111.07
C SER A 1051 -49.35 86.93 111.11
N SER A 1052 -50.27 86.23 110.43
CA SER A 1052 -50.31 84.76 110.51
C SER A 1052 -49.15 84.05 109.83
N SER A 1053 -48.44 84.68 108.89
CA SER A 1053 -47.19 84.14 108.34
C SER A 1053 -46.05 84.16 109.35
N ASP A 1054 -46.01 85.22 110.18
CA ASP A 1054 -44.83 85.53 110.98
C ASP A 1054 -44.66 84.60 112.19
N MET A 1055 -45.68 83.80 112.54
CA MET A 1055 -45.57 82.76 113.57
C MET A 1055 -45.26 81.37 112.99
N ASP A 1056 -45.70 81.07 111.77
CA ASP A 1056 -45.39 79.79 111.10
C ASP A 1056 -43.91 79.73 110.64
N ASP A 1057 -43.32 80.88 110.27
CA ASP A 1057 -41.90 80.99 109.96
C ASP A 1057 -40.99 80.90 111.22
N ILE A 1058 -41.49 81.27 112.40
CA ILE A 1058 -40.76 81.11 113.69
C ILE A 1058 -40.78 79.66 114.20
N LEU A 1059 -41.75 78.84 113.75
CA LEU A 1059 -41.85 77.41 114.06
C LEU A 1059 -41.19 76.51 112.99
N SER A 1060 -40.49 77.09 112.02
CA SER A 1060 -39.92 76.39 110.86
C SER A 1060 -38.41 76.69 110.66
N ALA A 1061 -37.57 76.42 111.66
CA ALA A 1061 -36.12 76.48 111.53
C ALA A 1061 -35.40 75.42 112.39
N ASP A 1062 -34.15 75.13 111.99
CA ASP A 1062 -33.20 74.15 112.55
C ASP A 1062 -33.51 72.66 112.27
N GLY A 1063 -32.62 71.89 111.64
CA GLY A 1063 -31.31 72.25 111.08
C GLY A 1063 -30.65 71.12 110.28
N ASP A 1064 -29.47 71.38 109.74
CA ASP A 1064 -28.67 70.40 108.99
C ASP A 1064 -28.36 69.14 109.80
N GLY A 1065 -28.40 67.99 109.12
CA GLY A 1065 -28.24 66.68 109.72
C GLY A 1065 -27.64 65.67 108.76
N ASP A 1066 -26.39 65.91 108.32
CA ASP A 1066 -25.56 64.88 107.69
C ASP A 1066 -25.50 63.66 108.62
N SER A 1067 -26.22 62.60 108.25
CA SER A 1067 -26.25 61.32 108.97
C SER A 1067 -25.82 60.21 108.02
N GLN A 1068 -24.50 60.08 107.93
CA GLN A 1068 -23.77 59.00 107.29
C GLN A 1068 -24.11 57.66 107.96
N ASP A 1069 -25.23 57.05 107.57
CA ASP A 1069 -25.64 55.77 108.14
C ASP A 1069 -25.06 54.57 107.36
N SER A 1070 -24.48 53.65 108.11
CA SER A 1070 -23.58 52.62 107.58
C SER A 1070 -24.33 51.43 106.97
N ILE A 1071 -24.62 51.50 105.67
CA ILE A 1071 -25.13 50.33 104.91
C ILE A 1071 -24.12 49.19 105.03
N SER A 1072 -24.59 48.11 105.66
CA SER A 1072 -23.82 46.93 106.04
C SER A 1072 -23.15 46.27 104.83
N GLY A 1073 -21.96 45.68 105.05
CA GLY A 1073 -21.23 44.96 103.99
C GLY A 1073 -22.01 43.78 103.41
N ASP A 1074 -22.94 43.21 104.19
CA ASP A 1074 -23.75 42.05 103.82
C ASP A 1074 -24.83 42.36 102.76
N ASP A 1075 -25.47 43.53 102.81
CA ASP A 1075 -26.50 43.90 101.81
C ASP A 1075 -25.89 44.03 100.40
N LYS A 1076 -24.70 44.65 100.32
CA LYS A 1076 -23.91 44.75 99.08
C LYS A 1076 -23.46 43.38 98.56
N MET A 1077 -23.33 42.37 99.43
CA MET A 1077 -23.05 40.98 99.01
C MET A 1077 -24.32 40.25 98.58
N ALA A 1078 -25.47 40.49 99.23
CA ALA A 1078 -26.77 39.96 98.84
C ALA A 1078 -27.17 40.45 97.43
N ASP A 1079 -27.00 41.74 97.14
CA ASP A 1079 -27.25 42.31 95.81
C ASP A 1079 -26.34 41.73 94.73
N LYS A 1080 -25.04 41.58 95.01
CA LYS A 1080 -24.09 40.89 94.09
C LYS A 1080 -24.48 39.43 93.85
N LYS A 1081 -25.02 38.74 94.86
CA LYS A 1081 -25.51 37.36 94.74
C LYS A 1081 -26.81 37.29 93.92
N TRP A 1082 -27.70 38.27 94.06
CA TRP A 1082 -28.91 38.41 93.24
C TRP A 1082 -28.56 38.69 91.77
N LEU A 1083 -27.67 39.65 91.48
CA LEU A 1083 -27.16 39.94 90.13
C LEU A 1083 -26.60 38.70 89.43
N ARG A 1084 -25.73 37.95 90.12
CA ARG A 1084 -25.19 36.66 89.61
C ARG A 1084 -26.27 35.60 89.38
N LYS A 1085 -27.38 35.62 90.12
CA LYS A 1085 -28.51 34.71 89.92
C LYS A 1085 -29.32 35.11 88.67
N CYS A 1086 -29.55 36.40 88.45
CA CYS A 1086 -30.14 36.93 87.22
C CYS A 1086 -29.27 36.58 85.99
N GLU A 1087 -27.97 36.81 86.06
CA GLU A 1087 -27.01 36.49 84.99
C GLU A 1087 -26.97 35.01 84.65
N LYS A 1088 -26.98 34.12 85.66
CA LYS A 1088 -27.07 32.67 85.44
C LYS A 1088 -28.37 32.23 84.79
N LEU A 1089 -29.50 32.86 85.14
CA LEU A 1089 -30.79 32.58 84.51
C LEU A 1089 -30.81 33.04 83.04
N MET A 1090 -30.35 34.26 82.74
CA MET A 1090 -30.27 34.79 81.37
C MET A 1090 -29.32 33.99 80.47
N ASN A 1091 -28.28 33.37 81.03
CA ASN A 1091 -27.32 32.54 80.30
C ASN A 1091 -27.73 31.06 80.20
N SER A 1092 -28.86 30.65 80.78
CA SER A 1092 -29.37 29.29 80.67
C SER A 1092 -29.90 28.97 79.26
N ARG A 1093 -30.10 27.68 78.96
CA ARG A 1093 -30.75 27.20 77.73
C ARG A 1093 -32.27 27.00 77.88
N GLU A 1094 -32.80 27.18 79.08
CA GLU A 1094 -34.19 26.90 79.44
C GLU A 1094 -35.05 28.18 79.42
N ASP A 1095 -36.36 28.05 79.60
CA ASP A 1095 -37.26 29.20 79.68
C ASP A 1095 -37.07 29.99 80.99
N PHE A 1096 -36.18 30.97 80.95
CA PHE A 1096 -35.84 31.82 82.10
C PHE A 1096 -36.94 32.84 82.45
N VAL A 1097 -37.99 32.97 81.63
CA VAL A 1097 -38.95 34.09 81.71
C VAL A 1097 -39.64 34.19 83.07
N HIS A 1098 -40.30 33.12 83.52
CA HIS A 1098 -41.00 33.13 84.81
C HIS A 1098 -40.04 33.23 86.01
N ALA A 1099 -38.89 32.55 85.93
CA ALA A 1099 -37.88 32.57 87.00
C ALA A 1099 -37.28 33.97 87.20
N LEU A 1100 -36.98 34.68 86.11
CA LEU A 1100 -36.40 36.02 86.16
C LEU A 1100 -37.43 37.08 86.56
N VAL A 1101 -38.68 37.00 86.07
CA VAL A 1101 -39.76 37.87 86.54
C VAL A 1101 -39.97 37.71 88.05
N THR A 1102 -40.10 36.49 88.55
CA THR A 1102 -40.26 36.21 89.99
C THR A 1102 -39.12 36.80 90.82
N LEU A 1103 -37.89 36.65 90.33
CA LEU A 1103 -36.67 37.13 91.01
C LEU A 1103 -36.55 38.67 91.02
N MET A 1104 -37.05 39.36 89.98
CA MET A 1104 -37.15 40.82 89.96
C MET A 1104 -38.25 41.33 90.90
N LEU A 1105 -39.41 40.68 90.89
CA LEU A 1105 -40.53 41.03 91.76
C LEU A 1105 -40.19 40.91 93.25
N GLN A 1106 -39.39 39.90 93.62
CA GLN A 1106 -38.85 39.76 94.99
C GLN A 1106 -38.00 40.97 95.41
N LYS A 1107 -37.08 41.45 94.57
CA LYS A 1107 -36.29 42.67 94.88
C LYS A 1107 -37.14 43.94 94.90
N MET A 1108 -38.25 43.96 94.16
CA MET A 1108 -39.20 45.07 94.23
C MET A 1108 -40.03 45.07 95.51
N ASP A 1109 -40.42 43.90 96.01
CA ASP A 1109 -41.06 43.78 97.33
C ASP A 1109 -40.10 44.17 98.45
N GLU A 1110 -38.85 43.69 98.40
CA GLU A 1110 -37.79 44.07 99.34
C GLU A 1110 -37.58 45.60 99.39
N ARG A 1111 -37.52 46.25 98.22
CA ARG A 1111 -37.47 47.72 98.13
C ARG A 1111 -38.73 48.39 98.66
N ALA A 1112 -39.92 47.83 98.44
CA ALA A 1112 -41.17 48.39 98.95
C ALA A 1112 -41.24 48.29 100.48
N ASP A 1113 -40.82 47.16 101.06
CA ASP A 1113 -40.74 46.95 102.51
C ASP A 1113 -39.71 47.89 103.16
N LEU A 1114 -38.59 48.15 102.51
CA LEU A 1114 -37.61 49.16 102.95
C LEU A 1114 -38.20 50.58 102.89
N LEU A 1115 -38.96 50.92 101.84
CA LEU A 1115 -39.64 52.22 101.72
C LEU A 1115 -40.75 52.42 102.77
N ILE A 1116 -41.37 51.35 103.26
CA ILE A 1116 -42.37 51.39 104.35
C ILE A 1116 -41.69 51.57 105.73
N LYS A 1117 -40.42 51.17 105.87
CA LYS A 1117 -39.64 51.27 107.12
C LYS A 1117 -38.91 52.60 107.32
N LEU A 1118 -38.99 53.53 106.36
CA LEU A 1118 -38.47 54.89 106.54
C LEU A 1118 -39.33 55.67 107.55
N PRO A 1119 -38.73 56.26 108.61
CA PRO A 1119 -39.41 57.24 109.45
C PRO A 1119 -39.90 58.42 108.62
N ARG A 1120 -41.01 59.04 109.05
CA ARG A 1120 -41.59 60.26 108.47
C ARG A 1120 -41.48 61.43 109.43
#